data_AF-A0A381RYY0-F1
#
_entry.id   AF-A0A381RYY0-F1
#
_cell.length_a   1.000
_cell.length_b   1.000
_cell.length_c   1.000
_cell.angle_alpha   90.00
_cell.angle_beta   90.00
_cell.angle_gamma   90.00
#
_symmetry.space_group_name_H-M   'P 1'
#
loop_
_entity.id
_entity.type
_entity.pdbx_description
1 polymer ?
#
loop_
_entity_poly.entity_id
_entity_poly.type
_entity_poly.pdbx_seq_one_letter_code
_entity_poly.pdbx_strand_id
1 'polypeptide(L)'
;VYVIGIDVGGTFTDFVVAREGQPPRYFKTASTPNDPSEGLMTGLNDAASAHDLSLEDFLASADMIIHGSTVATNTLVERKGARVGLITTDGFRDLLEMREGLKEDRYNLRMTPVEPLVPRYLRTEVPERVLSDGSVKFPLDEDALNAAIDGLKDEGVEALSVCFLFSYLNSAHEDRVGEIIQAKFPGMYTSLSSQVIPQIKEFDRLSTTVINSYVGPVLGRYLENLQERLTSYRQAGDFLIMQSNGGVAPIEDSRRLAVRSILSGPAGGVSGAAAYGRLAGTSNIIAFDMGGTSTDISLIENGEPHLSTEKFEAGWKISVPMIDIHTMGAGGGSIASVGPGGIMQVGPESAGALPGPASYGKGGDRPTVTDANLALGYLDPGNFLGGSAKLDVSLAEKAVEEHVARPTGLSMIEAAEGISEVVSTSIAEGIRLMSVQRGVDPRRFTMMAFGGAAGLQAGKVARQLQVEKVIIPAAAAVLSAHGMLSTDLKYDYSRSHPAALLGMDLNSVENIVAGMESEGRGKLLGQGVPEANIEVTISADMRYLDQIYEVNVPIPDLSQNADTLLKQWAENFHRRYQELYSYSQSEQEIRLVTLRASVVGRLPKLDPPPVDNGTATDVKEKGRRNIYLGGWVEAPVYEIGGLSPGSSVVGPAILESDFTTVLVEAGDWATIDPHGGIELKVSLETTGSADAATDRPDPVTLAVVEHRLESIAKEMTEVMLRTAMSQILNSSRDFSTAILDADCQLVAQGEGIPVHVSALPVAGAAVRDYFGDTISD
;
A
#
# COMPACT_ATOMS: atom_id res chain seq x y z
N VAL A 1 -10.72 31.48 -1.10
CA VAL A 1 -9.77 30.57 -1.76
C VAL A 1 -10.01 29.18 -1.21
N TYR A 2 -10.20 28.22 -2.11
CA TYR A 2 -10.49 26.83 -1.78
C TYR A 2 -9.34 25.92 -2.22
N VAL A 3 -9.07 24.89 -1.42
CA VAL A 3 -8.25 23.73 -1.79
C VAL A 3 -9.16 22.52 -1.75
N ILE A 4 -9.18 21.74 -2.82
CA ILE A 4 -10.13 20.64 -3.01
C ILE A 4 -9.35 19.34 -3.20
N GLY A 5 -9.58 18.36 -2.33
CA GLY A 5 -9.08 16.99 -2.47
C GLY A 5 -10.18 16.09 -2.99
N ILE A 6 -9.89 15.26 -3.98
CA ILE A 6 -10.90 14.42 -4.67
C ILE A 6 -10.34 13.00 -4.86
N ASP A 7 -10.95 12.02 -4.21
CA ASP A 7 -10.63 10.60 -4.42
C ASP A 7 -11.75 9.88 -5.15
N VAL A 8 -11.46 9.41 -6.36
CA VAL A 8 -12.41 8.62 -7.17
C VAL A 8 -12.18 7.13 -6.90
N GLY A 9 -12.99 6.58 -6.01
CA GLY A 9 -13.04 5.15 -5.70
C GLY A 9 -13.99 4.35 -6.61
N GLY A 10 -14.07 3.05 -6.37
CA GLY A 10 -14.93 2.14 -7.15
C GLY A 10 -16.44 2.31 -6.87
N THR A 11 -16.81 2.63 -5.63
CA THR A 11 -18.23 2.76 -5.21
C THR A 11 -18.66 4.22 -5.12
N PHE A 12 -17.80 5.08 -4.57
CA PHE A 12 -18.07 6.49 -4.36
C PHE A 12 -16.87 7.35 -4.72
N THR A 13 -17.13 8.61 -5.04
CA THR A 13 -16.16 9.69 -5.13
C THR A 13 -16.26 10.56 -3.89
N ASP A 14 -15.15 10.71 -3.19
CA ASP A 14 -15.03 11.45 -1.95
C ASP A 14 -14.38 12.82 -2.22
N PHE A 15 -14.94 13.88 -1.65
CA PHE A 15 -14.46 15.25 -1.80
C PHE A 15 -14.21 15.86 -0.42
N VAL A 16 -13.10 16.59 -0.32
CA VAL A 16 -12.82 17.46 0.83
C VAL A 16 -12.56 18.87 0.32
N VAL A 17 -13.38 19.82 0.77
CA VAL A 17 -13.23 21.24 0.45
C VAL A 17 -12.72 21.95 1.69
N ALA A 18 -11.50 22.46 1.62
CA ALA A 18 -10.87 23.23 2.67
C ALA A 18 -10.77 24.71 2.30
N ARG A 19 -10.87 25.55 3.32
CA ARG A 19 -10.68 27.00 3.24
C ARG A 19 -9.94 27.47 4.48
N GLU A 20 -9.00 28.38 4.30
CA GLU A 20 -8.24 28.96 5.40
C GLU A 20 -9.15 29.51 6.52
N GLY A 21 -8.84 29.13 7.75
CA GLY A 21 -9.58 29.56 8.96
C GLY A 21 -10.96 28.93 9.13
N GLN A 22 -11.33 27.93 8.32
CA GLN A 22 -12.60 27.20 8.44
C GLN A 22 -12.36 25.68 8.51
N PRO A 23 -13.19 24.93 9.27
CA PRO A 23 -13.17 23.48 9.19
C PRO A 23 -13.47 22.98 7.76
N PRO A 24 -12.83 21.89 7.31
CA PRO A 24 -13.11 21.30 6.01
C PRO A 24 -14.53 20.75 5.93
N ARG A 25 -15.09 20.73 4.71
CA ARG A 25 -16.38 20.10 4.42
C ARG A 25 -16.19 18.88 3.55
N TYR A 26 -16.94 17.83 3.86
CA TYR A 26 -16.86 16.54 3.20
C TYR A 26 -18.09 16.31 2.33
N PHE A 27 -17.89 15.81 1.12
CA PHE A 27 -18.97 15.44 0.22
C PHE A 27 -18.71 14.06 -0.37
N LYS A 28 -19.78 13.33 -0.68
CA LYS A 28 -19.72 11.99 -1.24
C LYS A 28 -20.75 11.85 -2.34
N THR A 29 -20.31 11.41 -3.49
CA THR A 29 -21.16 11.21 -4.69
C THR A 29 -20.95 9.78 -5.19
N ALA A 30 -21.97 9.17 -5.81
CA ALA A 30 -21.81 7.86 -6.42
C ALA A 30 -20.79 7.91 -7.57
N SER A 31 -19.91 6.91 -7.66
CA SER A 31 -18.98 6.78 -8.80
C SER A 31 -19.72 6.47 -10.08
N THR A 32 -19.20 6.93 -11.21
CA THR A 32 -19.71 6.66 -12.56
C THR A 32 -18.69 5.81 -13.33
N PRO A 33 -18.74 4.46 -13.25
CA PRO A 33 -17.65 3.61 -13.74
C PRO A 33 -17.32 3.74 -15.23
N ASN A 34 -18.32 4.06 -16.06
CA ASN A 34 -18.13 4.23 -17.50
C ASN A 34 -17.36 5.51 -17.85
N ASP A 35 -17.58 6.57 -17.08
CA ASP A 35 -16.88 7.84 -17.21
C ASP A 35 -16.76 8.50 -15.83
N PRO A 36 -15.65 8.29 -15.11
CA PRO A 36 -15.49 8.82 -13.76
C PRO A 36 -15.50 10.34 -13.68
N SER A 37 -15.27 11.02 -14.80
CA SER A 37 -15.32 12.48 -14.84
C SER A 37 -16.74 13.03 -14.67
N GLU A 38 -17.80 12.24 -14.93
CA GLU A 38 -19.20 12.66 -14.67
C GLU A 38 -19.52 12.73 -13.18
N GLY A 39 -19.17 11.68 -12.44
CA GLY A 39 -19.32 11.65 -10.98
C GLY A 39 -18.48 12.73 -10.30
N LEU A 40 -17.28 12.99 -10.82
CA LEU A 40 -16.43 14.09 -10.35
C LEU A 40 -17.12 15.46 -10.53
N MET A 41 -17.62 15.76 -11.73
CA MET A 41 -18.30 17.04 -11.99
C MET A 41 -19.60 17.19 -11.20
N THR A 42 -20.32 16.10 -10.97
CA THR A 42 -21.52 16.09 -10.12
C THR A 42 -21.18 16.49 -8.69
N GLY A 43 -20.16 15.86 -8.09
CA GLY A 43 -19.74 16.19 -6.73
C GLY A 43 -19.13 17.59 -6.58
N LEU A 44 -18.41 18.09 -7.60
CA LEU A 44 -17.99 19.50 -7.62
C LEU A 44 -19.19 20.46 -7.64
N ASN A 45 -20.25 20.14 -8.37
CA ASN A 45 -21.47 20.94 -8.40
C ASN A 45 -22.23 20.87 -7.07
N ASP A 46 -22.28 19.71 -6.42
CA ASP A 46 -22.87 19.55 -5.09
C ASP A 46 -22.10 20.37 -4.04
N ALA A 47 -20.77 20.32 -4.09
CA ALA A 47 -19.89 21.13 -3.25
C ALA A 47 -20.10 22.64 -3.49
N ALA A 48 -20.13 23.08 -4.76
CA ALA A 48 -20.40 24.48 -5.11
C ALA A 48 -21.76 24.96 -4.56
N SER A 49 -22.80 24.15 -4.76
CA SER A 49 -24.16 24.43 -4.27
C SER A 49 -24.20 24.53 -2.75
N ALA A 50 -23.49 23.67 -2.05
CA ALA A 50 -23.40 23.71 -0.59
C ALA A 50 -22.67 24.95 -0.05
N HIS A 51 -21.86 25.61 -0.89
CA HIS A 51 -21.18 26.87 -0.60
C HIS A 51 -21.93 28.10 -1.15
N ASP A 52 -23.18 27.92 -1.63
CA ASP A 52 -24.01 28.96 -2.25
C ASP A 52 -23.32 29.64 -3.46
N LEU A 53 -22.51 28.88 -4.20
CA LEU A 53 -21.79 29.34 -5.39
C LEU A 53 -22.26 28.60 -6.64
N SER A 54 -22.16 29.27 -7.79
CA SER A 54 -22.19 28.57 -9.07
C SER A 54 -20.91 27.72 -9.21
N LEU A 55 -20.98 26.65 -10.00
CA LEU A 55 -19.79 25.83 -10.27
C LEU A 55 -18.64 26.67 -10.89
N GLU A 56 -18.98 27.64 -11.74
CA GLU A 56 -17.99 28.55 -12.35
C GLU A 56 -17.31 29.42 -11.29
N ASP A 57 -18.06 30.06 -10.40
CA ASP A 57 -17.49 30.90 -9.32
C ASP A 57 -16.71 30.08 -8.31
N PHE A 58 -17.14 28.84 -8.03
CA PHE A 58 -16.47 27.93 -7.13
C PHE A 58 -15.10 27.51 -7.68
N LEU A 59 -15.04 27.09 -8.94
CA LEU A 59 -13.79 26.72 -9.61
C LEU A 59 -12.86 27.92 -9.82
N ALA A 60 -13.42 29.11 -10.10
CA ALA A 60 -12.65 30.35 -10.16
C ALA A 60 -12.09 30.78 -8.80
N SER A 61 -12.62 30.24 -7.71
CA SER A 61 -12.15 30.48 -6.34
C SER A 61 -11.28 29.35 -5.78
N ALA A 62 -11.02 28.30 -6.57
CA ALA A 62 -10.18 27.16 -6.21
C ALA A 62 -8.73 27.41 -6.65
N ASP A 63 -7.85 27.60 -5.67
CA ASP A 63 -6.41 27.78 -5.92
C ASP A 63 -5.71 26.45 -6.23
N MET A 64 -6.31 25.34 -5.80
CA MET A 64 -5.75 24.03 -6.03
C MET A 64 -6.81 22.94 -5.97
N ILE A 65 -6.77 22.04 -6.94
CA ILE A 65 -7.54 20.81 -6.95
C ILE A 65 -6.56 19.65 -7.06
N ILE A 66 -6.63 18.73 -6.10
CA ILE A 66 -5.78 17.55 -6.05
C ILE A 66 -6.67 16.33 -6.20
N HIS A 67 -6.38 15.53 -7.22
CA HIS A 67 -7.23 14.43 -7.64
C HIS A 67 -6.47 13.10 -7.64
N GLY A 68 -6.95 12.14 -6.84
CA GLY A 68 -6.56 10.73 -6.91
C GLY A 68 -7.65 9.88 -7.55
N SER A 69 -7.24 8.79 -8.19
CA SER A 69 -8.16 7.91 -8.90
C SER A 69 -7.70 6.47 -8.90
N THR A 70 -8.67 5.56 -8.81
CA THR A 70 -8.46 4.12 -8.98
C THR A 70 -8.44 3.66 -10.44
N VAL A 71 -8.62 4.56 -11.43
CA VAL A 71 -8.65 4.20 -12.87
C VAL A 71 -7.39 3.44 -13.29
N ALA A 72 -6.21 3.89 -12.88
CA ALA A 72 -4.95 3.23 -13.24
C ALA A 72 -4.85 1.81 -12.66
N THR A 73 -5.17 1.65 -11.37
CA THR A 73 -5.20 0.35 -10.69
C THR A 73 -6.21 -0.59 -11.33
N ASN A 74 -7.46 -0.14 -11.51
CA ASN A 74 -8.53 -0.96 -12.08
C ASN A 74 -8.23 -1.37 -13.53
N THR A 75 -7.60 -0.49 -14.31
CA THR A 75 -7.17 -0.83 -15.68
C THR A 75 -6.22 -2.03 -15.69
N LEU A 76 -5.26 -2.06 -14.76
CA LEU A 76 -4.30 -3.15 -14.64
C LEU A 76 -4.95 -4.43 -14.07
N VAL A 77 -5.71 -4.31 -12.98
CA VAL A 77 -6.36 -5.43 -12.28
C VAL A 77 -7.42 -6.10 -13.15
N GLU A 78 -8.28 -5.32 -13.80
CA GLU A 78 -9.34 -5.84 -14.68
C GLU A 78 -8.84 -6.21 -16.08
N ARG A 79 -7.56 -5.98 -16.37
CA ARG A 79 -6.94 -6.22 -17.69
C ARG A 79 -7.68 -5.53 -18.84
N LYS A 80 -8.04 -4.26 -18.63
CA LYS A 80 -8.72 -3.40 -19.61
C LYS A 80 -7.83 -2.28 -20.15
N GLY A 81 -6.51 -2.50 -20.15
CA GLY A 81 -5.54 -1.55 -20.68
C GLY A 81 -5.43 -1.56 -22.20
N ALA A 82 -4.50 -0.76 -22.69
CA ALA A 82 -4.23 -0.59 -24.10
C ALA A 82 -3.61 -1.85 -24.72
N ARG A 83 -3.82 -2.05 -26.02
CA ARG A 83 -3.09 -3.07 -26.78
C ARG A 83 -1.64 -2.61 -26.98
N VAL A 84 -0.71 -3.17 -26.22
CA VAL A 84 0.71 -2.77 -26.22
C VAL A 84 1.53 -3.63 -27.18
N GLY A 85 2.48 -3.00 -27.88
CA GLY A 85 3.59 -3.64 -28.56
C GLY A 85 4.89 -3.46 -27.78
N LEU A 86 5.70 -4.51 -27.67
CA LEU A 86 6.96 -4.50 -26.94
C LEU A 86 8.14 -4.65 -27.90
N ILE A 87 9.14 -3.78 -27.79
CA ILE A 87 10.38 -3.79 -28.55
C ILE A 87 11.54 -4.06 -27.57
N THR A 88 12.30 -5.13 -27.82
CA THR A 88 13.44 -5.52 -26.97
C THR A 88 14.71 -5.78 -27.77
N THR A 89 15.83 -5.88 -27.05
CA THR A 89 17.09 -6.42 -27.58
C THR A 89 16.87 -7.80 -28.20
N ASP A 90 17.59 -8.09 -29.29
CA ASP A 90 17.60 -9.41 -29.92
C ASP A 90 17.89 -10.55 -28.92
N GLY A 91 16.98 -11.54 -28.88
CA GLY A 91 16.98 -12.67 -27.96
C GLY A 91 16.30 -12.46 -26.61
N PHE A 92 15.67 -11.29 -26.35
CA PHE A 92 15.10 -10.93 -25.05
C PHE A 92 13.57 -10.77 -25.01
N ARG A 93 12.84 -11.04 -26.11
CA ARG A 93 11.37 -10.84 -26.12
C ARG A 93 10.59 -11.68 -25.12
N ASP A 94 11.14 -12.84 -24.75
CA ASP A 94 10.48 -13.81 -23.86
C ASP A 94 10.71 -13.47 -22.38
N LEU A 95 11.51 -12.44 -22.05
CA LEU A 95 11.76 -11.98 -20.69
C LEU A 95 10.48 -11.59 -19.94
N LEU A 96 9.51 -10.95 -20.63
CA LEU A 96 8.24 -10.55 -20.02
C LEU A 96 7.46 -11.76 -19.48
N GLU A 97 7.51 -12.89 -20.19
CA GLU A 97 6.76 -14.10 -19.87
C GLU A 97 7.51 -15.00 -18.88
N MET A 98 8.84 -15.09 -19.02
CA MET A 98 9.69 -15.84 -18.09
C MET A 98 9.73 -15.20 -16.69
N ARG A 99 9.56 -13.87 -16.60
CA ARG A 99 9.68 -13.10 -15.35
C ARG A 99 11.03 -13.40 -14.67
N GLU A 100 11.00 -13.60 -13.36
CA GLU A 100 12.15 -14.04 -12.55
C GLU A 100 12.16 -15.58 -12.35
N GLY A 101 11.27 -16.33 -13.01
CA GLY A 101 11.15 -17.80 -12.85
C GLY A 101 10.53 -18.26 -11.53
N LEU A 102 9.94 -17.34 -10.76
CA LEU A 102 9.32 -17.61 -9.45
C LEU A 102 7.81 -17.85 -9.57
N LYS A 103 7.30 -18.83 -8.80
CA LYS A 103 5.85 -18.99 -8.54
C LYS A 103 5.46 -18.23 -7.28
N GLU A 104 4.30 -17.60 -7.30
CA GLU A 104 3.76 -16.85 -6.16
C GLU A 104 3.29 -17.80 -5.05
N ASP A 105 2.67 -18.92 -5.41
CA ASP A 105 2.42 -20.05 -4.50
C ASP A 105 3.27 -21.24 -4.96
N ARG A 106 4.34 -21.51 -4.20
CA ARG A 106 5.32 -22.55 -4.55
C ARG A 106 4.78 -23.97 -4.37
N TYR A 107 3.83 -24.16 -3.46
CA TYR A 107 3.24 -25.46 -3.16
C TYR A 107 2.15 -25.82 -4.17
N ASN A 108 1.55 -24.82 -4.82
CA ASN A 108 0.57 -25.05 -5.86
C ASN A 108 1.20 -25.40 -7.22
N LEU A 109 1.47 -26.69 -7.42
CA LEU A 109 1.97 -27.22 -8.69
C LEU A 109 1.04 -26.96 -9.89
N ARG A 110 -0.25 -26.69 -9.64
CA ARG A 110 -1.28 -26.42 -10.64
C ARG A 110 -1.56 -24.93 -10.82
N MET A 111 -0.78 -24.05 -10.19
CA MET A 111 -0.93 -22.61 -10.34
C MET A 111 -0.83 -22.22 -11.81
N THR A 112 -1.85 -21.53 -12.31
CA THR A 112 -1.86 -20.98 -13.66
C THR A 112 -0.79 -19.90 -13.78
N PRO A 113 0.05 -19.91 -14.83
CA PRO A 113 0.99 -18.81 -15.07
C PRO A 113 0.25 -17.48 -15.22
N VAL A 114 0.86 -16.40 -14.77
CA VAL A 114 0.32 -15.05 -15.02
C VAL A 114 0.36 -14.80 -16.53
N GLU A 115 -0.81 -14.56 -17.14
CA GLU A 115 -0.90 -14.27 -18.56
C GLU A 115 -0.22 -12.92 -18.87
N PRO A 116 0.75 -12.87 -19.81
CA PRO A 116 1.48 -11.65 -20.19
C PRO A 116 0.59 -10.47 -20.59
N LEU A 117 0.91 -9.25 -20.13
CA LEU A 117 0.25 -8.01 -20.60
C LEU A 117 0.46 -7.76 -22.11
N VAL A 118 1.57 -8.27 -22.65
CA VAL A 118 1.89 -8.23 -24.08
C VAL A 118 1.97 -9.67 -24.61
N PRO A 119 1.02 -10.11 -25.44
CA PRO A 119 1.06 -11.45 -26.01
C PRO A 119 2.27 -11.59 -26.95
N ARG A 120 2.77 -12.81 -27.12
CA ARG A 120 4.07 -13.07 -27.75
C ARG A 120 4.23 -12.53 -29.16
N TYR A 121 3.16 -12.53 -29.95
CA TYR A 121 3.18 -12.04 -31.32
C TYR A 121 3.25 -10.50 -31.42
N LEU A 122 3.06 -9.78 -30.30
CA LEU A 122 3.25 -8.32 -30.18
C LEU A 122 4.58 -7.95 -29.50
N ARG A 123 5.50 -8.91 -29.36
CA ARG A 123 6.85 -8.68 -28.84
C ARG A 123 7.85 -8.86 -29.98
N THR A 124 8.53 -7.79 -30.35
CA THR A 124 9.51 -7.76 -31.42
C THR A 124 10.91 -7.55 -30.89
N GLU A 125 11.87 -8.10 -31.62
CA GLU A 125 13.29 -8.04 -31.32
C GLU A 125 13.96 -7.15 -32.36
N VAL A 126 14.85 -6.27 -31.91
CA VAL A 126 15.66 -5.43 -32.78
C VAL A 126 17.12 -5.84 -32.63
N PRO A 127 17.88 -5.96 -33.73
CA PRO A 127 19.32 -6.13 -33.65
C PRO A 127 19.98 -4.86 -33.09
N GLU A 128 20.26 -4.86 -31.79
CA GLU A 128 21.14 -3.89 -31.14
C GLU A 128 21.81 -4.55 -29.92
N ARG A 129 22.94 -4.00 -29.43
CA ARG A 129 23.52 -4.46 -28.16
C ARG A 129 24.39 -3.42 -27.50
N VAL A 130 24.05 -3.08 -26.26
CA VAL A 130 24.91 -2.38 -25.29
C VAL A 130 25.49 -3.41 -24.31
N LEU A 131 26.75 -3.23 -23.89
CA LEU A 131 27.44 -4.07 -22.92
C LEU A 131 27.29 -3.51 -21.49
N SER A 132 27.68 -4.31 -20.50
CA SER A 132 27.58 -3.95 -19.08
C SER A 132 28.46 -2.78 -18.66
N ASP A 133 29.40 -2.36 -19.51
CA ASP A 133 30.23 -1.15 -19.35
C ASP A 133 29.67 0.07 -20.11
N GLY A 134 28.49 -0.05 -20.73
CA GLY A 134 27.84 0.99 -21.52
C GLY A 134 28.34 1.11 -22.96
N SER A 135 29.35 0.33 -23.38
CA SER A 135 29.85 0.36 -24.76
C SER A 135 28.89 -0.33 -25.74
N VAL A 136 28.80 0.20 -26.96
CA VAL A 136 27.96 -0.37 -28.03
C VAL A 136 28.71 -1.49 -28.73
N LYS A 137 28.16 -2.72 -28.67
CA LYS A 137 28.67 -3.88 -29.40
C LYS A 137 28.03 -4.02 -30.78
N PHE A 138 26.72 -3.86 -30.87
CA PHE A 138 25.98 -3.83 -32.13
C PHE A 138 25.17 -2.53 -32.20
N PRO A 139 25.34 -1.71 -33.24
CA PRO A 139 24.54 -0.50 -33.41
C PRO A 139 23.06 -0.86 -33.60
N LEU A 140 22.18 0.09 -33.33
CA LEU A 140 20.75 -0.03 -33.62
C LEU A 140 20.52 -0.23 -35.12
N ASP A 141 19.90 -1.34 -35.51
CA ASP A 141 19.43 -1.57 -36.88
C ASP A 141 18.09 -0.84 -37.11
N GLU A 142 18.16 0.36 -37.69
CA GLU A 142 16.98 1.18 -37.95
C GLU A 142 16.04 0.57 -39.01
N ASP A 143 16.54 -0.23 -39.95
CA ASP A 143 15.70 -0.87 -40.98
C ASP A 143 14.87 -1.99 -40.35
N ALA A 144 15.50 -2.84 -39.53
CA ALA A 144 14.81 -3.87 -38.76
C ALA A 144 13.81 -3.26 -37.77
N LEU A 145 14.18 -2.18 -37.09
CA LEU A 145 13.28 -1.43 -36.23
C LEU A 145 12.06 -0.90 -36.99
N ASN A 146 12.25 -0.28 -38.16
CA ASN A 146 11.15 0.26 -38.95
C ASN A 146 10.15 -0.81 -39.34
N ALA A 147 10.64 -1.98 -39.79
CA ALA A 147 9.81 -3.13 -40.12
C ALA A 147 9.07 -3.67 -38.88
N ALA A 148 9.73 -3.73 -37.73
CA ALA A 148 9.12 -4.17 -36.47
C ALA A 148 7.99 -3.23 -36.03
N ILE A 149 8.19 -1.92 -36.07
CA ILE A 149 7.16 -0.95 -35.67
C ILE A 149 5.99 -0.98 -36.67
N ASP A 150 6.24 -1.12 -37.97
CA ASP A 150 5.16 -1.27 -38.97
C ASP A 150 4.31 -2.51 -38.71
N GLY A 151 4.95 -3.67 -38.46
CA GLY A 151 4.23 -4.89 -38.11
C GLY A 151 3.39 -4.76 -36.84
N LEU A 152 3.92 -4.10 -35.80
CA LEU A 152 3.15 -3.82 -34.59
C LEU A 152 1.97 -2.87 -34.86
N LYS A 153 2.15 -1.89 -35.76
CA LYS A 153 1.08 -0.97 -36.12
C LYS A 153 -0.04 -1.64 -36.91
N ASP A 154 0.31 -2.53 -37.85
CA ASP A 154 -0.64 -3.33 -38.62
C ASP A 154 -1.45 -4.27 -37.72
N GLU A 155 -0.85 -4.72 -36.62
CA GLU A 155 -1.53 -5.42 -35.54
C GLU A 155 -2.41 -4.51 -34.68
N GLY A 156 -2.58 -3.22 -34.97
CA GLY A 156 -3.49 -2.34 -34.22
C GLY A 156 -3.04 -2.04 -32.79
N VAL A 157 -1.73 -2.02 -32.55
CA VAL A 157 -1.15 -1.55 -31.28
C VAL A 157 -1.49 -0.07 -31.04
N GLU A 158 -1.86 0.23 -29.80
CA GLU A 158 -2.25 1.56 -29.30
C GLU A 158 -1.13 2.24 -28.51
N ALA A 159 -0.15 1.48 -28.01
CA ALA A 159 0.99 1.97 -27.25
C ALA A 159 2.23 1.08 -27.43
N LEU A 160 3.43 1.68 -27.37
CA LEU A 160 4.70 0.98 -27.55
C LEU A 160 5.56 1.06 -26.29
N SER A 161 6.12 -0.07 -25.87
CA SER A 161 7.15 -0.17 -24.84
C SER A 161 8.48 -0.54 -25.46
N VAL A 162 9.56 0.15 -25.07
CA VAL A 162 10.92 -0.16 -25.52
C VAL A 162 11.78 -0.45 -24.31
N CYS A 163 12.42 -1.63 -24.29
CA CYS A 163 13.35 -2.00 -23.22
C CYS A 163 14.55 -2.75 -23.79
N PHE A 164 15.67 -2.03 -23.90
CA PHE A 164 16.95 -2.60 -24.27
C PHE A 164 17.79 -2.91 -23.04
N LEU A 165 18.69 -3.89 -23.16
CA LEU A 165 19.63 -4.20 -22.09
C LEU A 165 20.61 -3.05 -21.88
N PHE A 166 20.91 -2.76 -20.62
CA PHE A 166 21.82 -1.69 -20.21
C PHE A 166 21.46 -0.29 -20.72
N SER A 167 20.21 -0.07 -21.16
CA SER A 167 19.72 1.27 -21.54
C SER A 167 19.73 2.28 -20.39
N TYR A 168 19.75 1.79 -19.14
CA TYR A 168 19.96 2.62 -17.96
C TYR A 168 21.39 3.19 -17.84
N LEU A 169 22.38 2.56 -18.48
CA LEU A 169 23.76 3.06 -18.56
C LEU A 169 23.98 3.90 -19.81
N ASN A 170 23.42 3.46 -20.94
CA ASN A 170 23.52 4.15 -22.23
C ASN A 170 22.18 4.08 -22.96
N SER A 171 21.41 5.17 -22.89
CA SER A 171 20.05 5.26 -23.43
C SER A 171 20.00 5.54 -24.93
N ALA A 172 21.14 5.77 -25.60
CA ALA A 172 21.19 6.33 -26.95
C ALA A 172 20.34 5.55 -27.97
N HIS A 173 20.30 4.21 -27.88
CA HIS A 173 19.46 3.40 -28.76
C HIS A 173 17.97 3.55 -28.45
N GLU A 174 17.56 3.57 -27.18
CA GLU A 174 16.14 3.78 -26.82
C GLU A 174 15.68 5.19 -27.20
N ASP A 175 16.51 6.21 -26.97
CA ASP A 175 16.22 7.59 -27.34
C ASP A 175 16.00 7.70 -28.86
N ARG A 176 16.88 7.06 -29.65
CA ARG A 176 16.75 7.01 -31.11
C ARG A 176 15.48 6.29 -31.57
N VAL A 177 15.09 5.20 -30.92
CA VAL A 177 13.81 4.52 -31.18
C VAL A 177 12.64 5.46 -30.91
N GLY A 178 12.67 6.20 -29.79
CA GLY A 178 11.64 7.18 -29.45
C GLY A 178 11.47 8.27 -30.50
N GLU A 179 12.58 8.82 -31.01
CA GLU A 179 12.56 9.80 -32.11
C GLU A 179 11.89 9.25 -33.38
N ILE A 180 12.23 8.01 -33.76
CA ILE A 180 11.69 7.35 -34.95
C ILE A 180 10.19 7.11 -34.79
N ILE A 181 9.74 6.60 -33.63
CA ILE A 181 8.32 6.38 -33.34
C ILE A 181 7.56 7.71 -33.39
N GLN A 182 8.07 8.77 -32.75
CA GLN A 182 7.43 10.07 -32.73
C GLN A 182 7.32 10.69 -34.14
N ALA A 183 8.34 10.51 -34.98
CA ALA A 183 8.31 10.99 -36.36
C ALA A 183 7.31 10.23 -37.24
N LYS A 184 7.18 8.91 -37.04
CA LYS A 184 6.36 8.02 -37.88
C LYS A 184 4.90 7.95 -37.45
N PHE A 185 4.65 7.97 -36.14
CA PHE A 185 3.33 7.86 -35.53
C PHE A 185 3.12 8.95 -34.46
N PRO A 186 2.93 10.22 -34.87
CA PRO A 186 2.66 11.30 -33.93
C PRO A 186 1.46 10.97 -33.03
N GLY A 187 1.66 11.04 -31.71
CA GLY A 187 0.63 10.75 -30.71
C GLY A 187 0.56 9.29 -30.26
N MET A 188 1.40 8.39 -30.80
CA MET A 188 1.56 7.04 -30.25
C MET A 188 2.11 7.11 -28.83
N TYR A 189 1.40 6.52 -27.86
CA TYR A 189 1.89 6.47 -26.50
C TYR A 189 3.13 5.58 -26.44
N THR A 190 4.28 6.14 -26.08
CA THR A 190 5.57 5.44 -26.12
C THR A 190 6.26 5.54 -24.77
N SER A 191 6.64 4.40 -24.20
CA SER A 191 7.45 4.34 -22.98
C SER A 191 8.84 3.79 -23.30
N LEU A 192 9.86 4.60 -23.03
CA LEU A 192 11.27 4.19 -23.07
C LEU A 192 11.69 3.81 -21.66
N SER A 193 12.26 2.62 -21.48
CA SER A 193 12.61 2.12 -20.17
C SER A 193 13.68 2.96 -19.45
N SER A 194 14.57 3.60 -20.22
CA SER A 194 15.55 4.58 -19.74
C SER A 194 14.91 5.85 -19.15
N GLN A 195 13.67 6.17 -19.53
CA GLN A 195 12.94 7.36 -19.06
C GLN A 195 11.92 7.03 -17.96
N VAL A 196 11.37 5.81 -17.96
CA VAL A 196 10.43 5.34 -16.93
C VAL A 196 11.17 4.99 -15.66
N ILE A 197 12.19 4.12 -15.75
CA ILE A 197 12.98 3.66 -14.61
C ILE A 197 14.40 3.24 -15.04
N PRO A 198 15.34 4.19 -15.14
CA PRO A 198 16.74 3.91 -15.50
C PRO A 198 17.51 3.26 -14.34
N GLN A 199 17.14 2.02 -14.05
CA GLN A 199 17.76 1.15 -13.05
C GLN A 199 18.20 -0.19 -13.66
N ILE A 200 19.12 -0.85 -12.97
CA ILE A 200 19.49 -2.26 -13.17
C ILE A 200 18.28 -3.19 -12.90
N LYS A 201 18.43 -4.50 -13.16
CA LYS A 201 17.37 -5.55 -13.15
C LYS A 201 16.40 -5.39 -14.32
N GLU A 202 16.66 -6.14 -15.39
CA GLU A 202 15.95 -6.04 -16.67
C GLU A 202 14.47 -6.37 -16.59
N PHE A 203 14.06 -7.35 -15.77
CA PHE A 203 12.64 -7.68 -15.61
C PHE A 203 11.87 -6.57 -14.91
N ASP A 204 12.41 -6.02 -13.81
CA ASP A 204 11.84 -4.90 -13.05
C ASP A 204 11.58 -3.69 -13.95
N ARG A 205 12.59 -3.34 -14.74
CA ARG A 205 12.53 -2.25 -15.71
C ARG A 205 11.56 -2.53 -16.86
N LEU A 206 11.59 -3.74 -17.42
CA LEU A 206 10.69 -4.17 -18.49
C LEU A 206 9.22 -4.16 -18.03
N SER A 207 8.92 -4.81 -16.92
CA SER A 207 7.59 -4.94 -16.34
C SER A 207 6.99 -3.56 -16.08
N THR A 208 7.73 -2.68 -15.40
CA THR A 208 7.28 -1.31 -15.10
C THR A 208 7.02 -0.49 -16.38
N THR A 209 7.87 -0.63 -17.40
CA THR A 209 7.72 0.09 -18.69
C THR A 209 6.50 -0.39 -19.47
N VAL A 210 6.26 -1.71 -19.46
CA VAL A 210 5.08 -2.33 -20.08
C VAL A 210 3.80 -1.88 -19.38
N ILE A 211 3.77 -1.90 -18.03
CA ILE A 211 2.61 -1.41 -17.26
C ILE A 211 2.32 0.06 -17.59
N ASN A 212 3.35 0.91 -17.67
CA ASN A 212 3.17 2.32 -18.04
C ASN A 212 2.50 2.47 -19.42
N SER A 213 2.93 1.70 -20.41
CA SER A 213 2.32 1.72 -21.76
C SER A 213 0.92 1.12 -21.79
N TYR A 214 0.66 0.13 -20.93
CA TYR A 214 -0.62 -0.56 -20.85
C TYR A 214 -1.71 0.34 -20.23
N VAL A 215 -1.38 1.05 -19.15
CA VAL A 215 -2.31 1.91 -18.42
C VAL A 215 -2.38 3.32 -19.01
N GLY A 216 -1.28 3.82 -19.57
CA GLY A 216 -1.10 5.18 -20.06
C GLY A 216 -2.22 5.72 -20.93
N PRO A 217 -2.62 5.05 -22.03
CA PRO A 217 -3.69 5.55 -22.90
C PRO A 217 -5.06 5.64 -22.22
N VAL A 218 -5.39 4.74 -21.30
CA VAL A 218 -6.69 4.75 -20.60
C VAL A 218 -6.74 5.93 -19.63
N LEU A 219 -5.71 6.09 -18.80
CA LEU A 219 -5.60 7.22 -17.89
C LEU A 219 -5.49 8.55 -18.66
N GLY A 220 -4.76 8.56 -19.77
CA GLY A 220 -4.60 9.70 -20.67
C GLY A 220 -5.94 10.26 -21.14
N ARG A 221 -6.78 9.42 -21.74
CA ARG A 221 -8.13 9.80 -22.19
C ARG A 221 -9.00 10.31 -21.05
N TYR A 222 -8.94 9.69 -19.87
CA TYR A 222 -9.69 10.13 -18.71
C TYR A 222 -9.28 11.55 -18.28
N LEU A 223 -7.97 11.79 -18.14
CA LEU A 223 -7.46 13.10 -17.72
C LEU A 223 -7.66 14.18 -18.80
N GLU A 224 -7.61 13.83 -20.08
CA GLU A 224 -7.95 14.73 -21.19
C GLU A 224 -9.42 15.14 -21.14
N ASN A 225 -10.36 14.19 -21.04
CA ASN A 225 -11.78 14.48 -20.94
C ASN A 225 -12.08 15.37 -19.72
N LEU A 226 -11.43 15.09 -18.59
CA LEU A 226 -11.55 15.90 -17.39
C LEU A 226 -11.00 17.32 -17.61
N GLN A 227 -9.83 17.45 -18.22
CA GLN A 227 -9.24 18.74 -18.53
C GLN A 227 -10.11 19.55 -19.49
N GLU A 228 -10.69 18.94 -20.53
CA GLU A 228 -11.61 19.61 -21.45
C GLU A 228 -12.86 20.14 -20.74
N ARG A 229 -13.46 19.34 -19.84
CA ARG A 229 -14.61 19.75 -19.02
C ARG A 229 -14.26 20.88 -18.06
N LEU A 230 -13.05 20.91 -17.52
CA LEU A 230 -12.61 21.97 -16.62
C LEU A 230 -12.22 23.25 -17.39
N THR A 231 -11.71 23.13 -18.61
CA THR A 231 -11.28 24.27 -19.43
C THR A 231 -12.45 25.19 -19.82
N SER A 232 -13.69 24.68 -19.84
CA SER A 232 -14.87 25.54 -20.01
C SER A 232 -15.15 26.45 -18.82
N TYR A 233 -14.49 26.23 -17.68
CA TYR A 233 -14.56 27.06 -16.48
C TYR A 233 -13.23 27.82 -16.31
N ARG A 234 -13.28 29.08 -15.87
CA ARG A 234 -12.06 29.82 -15.53
C ARG A 234 -11.52 29.33 -14.19
N GLN A 235 -10.81 28.19 -14.17
CA GLN A 235 -10.09 27.77 -12.98
C GLN A 235 -8.92 28.74 -12.73
N ALA A 236 -8.81 29.25 -11.50
CA ALA A 236 -7.77 30.19 -11.12
C ALA A 236 -6.43 29.51 -10.77
N GLY A 237 -6.50 28.29 -10.24
CA GLY A 237 -5.34 27.58 -9.70
C GLY A 237 -5.04 26.21 -10.32
N ASP A 238 -4.11 25.48 -9.72
CA ASP A 238 -3.54 24.26 -10.30
C ASP A 238 -4.48 23.04 -10.18
N PHE A 239 -4.41 22.14 -11.16
CA PHE A 239 -5.03 20.81 -11.11
C PHE A 239 -3.93 19.74 -11.09
N LEU A 240 -3.79 19.08 -9.95
CA LEU A 240 -2.72 18.12 -9.67
C LEU A 240 -3.28 16.72 -9.48
N ILE A 241 -2.49 15.72 -9.87
CA ILE A 241 -2.83 14.31 -9.78
C ILE A 241 -1.99 13.66 -8.68
N MET A 242 -2.67 12.91 -7.82
CA MET A 242 -2.04 12.11 -6.77
C MET A 242 -1.17 11.00 -7.36
N GLN A 243 0.02 10.85 -6.82
CA GLN A 243 0.96 9.79 -7.18
C GLN A 243 1.10 8.75 -6.07
N SER A 244 1.52 7.55 -6.45
CA SER A 244 1.76 6.41 -5.58
C SER A 244 2.83 6.65 -4.52
N ASN A 245 3.74 7.59 -4.74
CA ASN A 245 4.84 7.96 -3.83
C ASN A 245 4.43 8.95 -2.72
N GLY A 246 3.14 9.29 -2.62
CA GLY A 246 2.59 10.22 -1.64
C GLY A 246 2.63 11.70 -2.05
N GLY A 247 3.19 12.03 -3.21
CA GLY A 247 3.21 13.37 -3.75
C GLY A 247 2.23 13.59 -4.89
N VAL A 248 2.30 14.77 -5.50
CA VAL A 248 1.44 15.16 -6.61
C VAL A 248 2.24 15.64 -7.82
N ALA A 249 1.64 15.55 -9.01
CA ALA A 249 2.21 16.06 -10.25
C ALA A 249 1.12 16.63 -11.17
N PRO A 250 1.45 17.53 -12.12
CA PRO A 250 0.49 18.00 -13.10
C PRO A 250 -0.06 16.87 -13.99
N ILE A 251 -1.17 17.17 -14.67
CA ILE A 251 -1.83 16.24 -15.60
C ILE A 251 -0.86 15.72 -16.66
N GLU A 252 -0.06 16.59 -17.29
CA GLU A 252 0.86 16.20 -18.36
C GLU A 252 1.89 15.15 -17.91
N ASP A 253 2.51 15.37 -16.76
CA ASP A 253 3.49 14.43 -16.20
C ASP A 253 2.83 13.11 -15.79
N SER A 254 1.61 13.16 -15.28
CA SER A 254 0.82 11.98 -14.87
C SER A 254 0.35 11.15 -16.06
N ARG A 255 0.06 11.79 -17.20
CA ARG A 255 -0.21 11.09 -18.46
C ARG A 255 1.04 10.36 -18.96
N ARG A 256 2.21 11.00 -18.89
CA ARG A 256 3.48 10.42 -19.34
C ARG A 256 3.95 9.25 -18.47
N LEU A 257 3.77 9.32 -17.15
CA LEU A 257 4.17 8.29 -16.19
C LEU A 257 2.96 7.73 -15.43
N ALA A 258 1.98 7.22 -16.16
CA ALA A 258 0.73 6.68 -15.64
C ALA A 258 0.92 5.54 -14.62
N VAL A 259 2.03 4.80 -14.69
CA VAL A 259 2.39 3.78 -13.69
C VAL A 259 2.47 4.36 -12.27
N ARG A 260 2.81 5.65 -12.13
CA ARG A 260 2.87 6.35 -10.84
C ARG A 260 1.49 6.71 -10.28
N SER A 261 0.39 6.48 -11.00
CA SER A 261 -0.97 6.69 -10.50
C SER A 261 -1.62 5.40 -9.97
N ILE A 262 -0.97 4.25 -10.15
CA ILE A 262 -1.42 2.97 -9.58
C ILE A 262 -1.32 3.04 -8.05
N LEU A 263 -2.39 2.66 -7.35
CA LEU A 263 -2.53 2.77 -5.89
C LEU A 263 -2.41 4.22 -5.34
N SER A 264 -2.73 5.23 -6.15
CA SER A 264 -2.71 6.64 -5.71
C SER A 264 -3.77 6.98 -4.65
N GLY A 265 -4.94 6.34 -4.66
CA GLY A 265 -5.99 6.52 -3.65
C GLY A 265 -5.52 6.12 -2.24
N PRO A 266 -5.10 4.85 -2.02
CA PRO A 266 -4.53 4.42 -0.74
C PRO A 266 -3.31 5.24 -0.30
N ALA A 267 -2.46 5.67 -1.25
CA ALA A 267 -1.35 6.59 -0.95
C ALA A 267 -1.86 7.92 -0.36
N GLY A 268 -3.00 8.43 -0.82
CA GLY A 268 -3.67 9.59 -0.24
C GLY A 268 -4.08 9.36 1.21
N GLY A 269 -4.60 8.17 1.53
CA GLY A 269 -4.99 7.79 2.89
C GLY A 269 -3.80 7.78 3.84
N VAL A 270 -2.66 7.21 3.41
CA VAL A 270 -1.41 7.21 4.19
C VAL A 270 -0.84 8.62 4.35
N SER A 271 -0.84 9.45 3.29
CA SER A 271 -0.45 10.87 3.39
C SER A 271 -1.36 11.64 4.35
N GLY A 272 -2.66 11.34 4.37
CA GLY A 272 -3.62 11.88 5.33
C GLY A 272 -3.35 11.44 6.75
N ALA A 273 -2.97 10.18 6.95
CA ALA A 273 -2.58 9.67 8.26
C ALA A 273 -1.32 10.36 8.79
N ALA A 274 -0.31 10.57 7.93
CA ALA A 274 0.89 11.32 8.29
C ALA A 274 0.57 12.79 8.65
N ALA A 275 -0.32 13.42 7.88
CA ALA A 275 -0.75 14.79 8.14
C ALA A 275 -1.51 14.94 9.45
N TYR A 276 -2.50 14.07 9.69
CA TYR A 276 -3.26 14.06 10.93
C TYR A 276 -2.37 13.72 12.14
N GLY A 277 -1.40 12.82 11.95
CA GLY A 277 -0.38 12.53 12.94
C GLY A 277 0.34 13.76 13.46
N ARG A 278 0.81 14.62 12.56
CA ARG A 278 1.46 15.89 12.93
C ARG A 278 0.55 16.79 13.76
N LEU A 279 -0.73 16.89 13.38
CA LEU A 279 -1.74 17.66 14.14
C LEU A 279 -1.97 17.06 15.54
N ALA A 280 -2.06 15.73 15.63
CA ALA A 280 -2.26 14.98 16.86
C ALA A 280 -0.97 14.79 17.70
N GLY A 281 0.16 15.36 17.27
CA GLY A 281 1.45 15.27 17.97
C GLY A 281 2.09 13.88 17.96
N THR A 282 1.81 13.05 16.95
CA THR A 282 2.42 11.72 16.77
C THR A 282 3.06 11.58 15.39
N SER A 283 4.27 11.01 15.34
CA SER A 283 5.05 10.87 14.10
C SER A 283 5.29 9.42 13.69
N ASN A 284 5.10 8.46 14.60
CA ASN A 284 5.24 7.03 14.32
C ASN A 284 3.85 6.40 14.29
N ILE A 285 3.37 6.10 13.09
CA ILE A 285 1.98 5.70 12.86
C ILE A 285 1.91 4.40 12.07
N ILE A 286 1.08 3.46 12.52
CA ILE A 286 0.59 2.34 11.72
C ILE A 286 -0.72 2.80 11.09
N ALA A 287 -0.69 3.15 9.81
CA ALA A 287 -1.90 3.46 9.06
C ALA A 287 -2.64 2.14 8.80
N PHE A 288 -3.90 2.07 9.24
CA PHE A 288 -4.76 0.89 9.16
C PHE A 288 -6.10 1.29 8.51
N ASP A 289 -6.20 1.07 7.20
CA ASP A 289 -7.42 1.29 6.44
C ASP A 289 -8.18 -0.03 6.29
N MET A 290 -9.37 -0.15 6.87
CA MET A 290 -10.18 -1.35 6.69
C MET A 290 -11.51 -1.02 6.01
N GLY A 291 -11.65 -1.51 4.78
CA GLY A 291 -12.84 -1.41 3.97
C GLY A 291 -13.73 -2.66 4.02
N GLY A 292 -14.59 -2.80 3.02
CA GLY A 292 -15.48 -3.94 2.87
C GLY A 292 -14.81 -5.19 2.29
N THR A 293 -13.68 -5.08 1.61
CA THR A 293 -13.05 -6.22 0.90
C THR A 293 -11.65 -6.52 1.40
N SER A 294 -10.93 -5.49 1.82
CA SER A 294 -9.52 -5.55 2.14
C SER A 294 -9.17 -4.61 3.29
N THR A 295 -7.96 -4.82 3.82
CA THR A 295 -7.28 -3.91 4.73
C THR A 295 -5.99 -3.45 4.05
N ASP A 296 -5.72 -2.14 4.03
CA ASP A 296 -4.44 -1.57 3.64
C ASP A 296 -3.67 -1.11 4.88
N ILE A 297 -2.42 -1.56 4.99
CA ILE A 297 -1.51 -1.22 6.09
C ILE A 297 -0.30 -0.48 5.53
N SER A 298 0.12 0.59 6.22
CA SER A 298 1.39 1.25 5.95
C SER A 298 2.05 1.72 7.25
N LEU A 299 3.37 1.73 7.26
CA LEU A 299 4.17 2.29 8.34
C LEU A 299 4.61 3.72 7.99
N ILE A 300 4.46 4.63 8.95
CA ILE A 300 4.92 6.02 8.89
C ILE A 300 5.88 6.19 10.05
N GLU A 301 7.13 6.53 9.78
CA GLU A 301 8.17 6.72 10.79
C GLU A 301 8.67 8.16 10.71
N ASN A 302 8.79 8.82 11.86
CA ASN A 302 9.21 10.23 11.94
C ASN A 302 8.38 11.19 11.05
N GLY A 303 7.10 10.87 10.83
CA GLY A 303 6.16 11.66 10.04
C GLY A 303 6.23 11.41 8.54
N GLU A 304 7.09 10.50 8.07
CA GLU A 304 7.28 10.17 6.66
C GLU A 304 6.86 8.71 6.37
N PRO A 305 6.01 8.46 5.36
CA PRO A 305 5.67 7.11 4.95
C PRO A 305 6.88 6.36 4.38
N HIS A 306 7.01 5.07 4.70
CA HIS A 306 8.00 4.22 4.03
C HIS A 306 7.67 4.07 2.54
N LEU A 307 8.70 4.03 1.71
CA LEU A 307 8.58 3.75 0.28
C LEU A 307 9.12 2.35 -0.05
N SER A 308 8.54 1.74 -1.08
CA SER A 308 8.98 0.49 -1.67
C SER A 308 9.14 0.64 -3.19
N THR A 309 10.08 -0.14 -3.75
CA THR A 309 10.27 -0.34 -5.20
C THR A 309 10.07 -1.79 -5.61
N GLU A 310 9.52 -2.61 -4.72
CA GLU A 310 9.24 -4.02 -4.94
C GLU A 310 7.75 -4.29 -4.71
N LYS A 311 6.89 -3.60 -5.46
CA LYS A 311 5.44 -3.78 -5.36
C LYS A 311 4.96 -4.71 -6.47
N PHE A 312 4.02 -5.60 -6.13
CA PHE A 312 3.31 -6.42 -7.10
C PHE A 312 1.84 -5.99 -7.16
N GLU A 313 1.32 -5.85 -8.38
CA GLU A 313 -0.08 -5.54 -8.64
C GLU A 313 -0.55 -6.36 -9.84
N ALA A 314 -1.70 -7.03 -9.74
CA ALA A 314 -2.24 -7.92 -10.78
C ALA A 314 -1.23 -8.99 -11.31
N GLY A 315 -0.32 -9.46 -10.45
CA GLY A 315 0.74 -10.42 -10.80
C GLY A 315 1.98 -9.82 -11.47
N TRP A 316 2.07 -8.48 -11.59
CA TRP A 316 3.18 -7.78 -12.23
C TRP A 316 3.96 -6.92 -11.25
N LYS A 317 5.29 -6.89 -11.43
CA LYS A 317 6.21 -6.10 -10.59
C LYS A 317 6.22 -4.65 -11.06
N ILE A 318 6.06 -3.72 -10.13
CA ILE A 318 6.16 -2.28 -10.30
C ILE A 318 7.33 -1.79 -9.47
N SER A 319 8.25 -1.07 -10.11
CA SER A 319 9.53 -0.71 -9.50
C SER A 319 9.77 0.80 -9.36
N VAL A 320 8.82 1.64 -9.80
CA VAL A 320 8.82 3.05 -9.40
C VAL A 320 8.62 3.16 -7.88
N PRO A 321 9.16 4.19 -7.22
CA PRO A 321 8.88 4.42 -5.80
C PRO A 321 7.39 4.58 -5.53
N MET A 322 6.88 3.81 -4.57
CA MET A 322 5.49 3.86 -4.10
C MET A 322 5.50 3.85 -2.58
N ILE A 323 4.49 4.45 -1.94
CA ILE A 323 4.23 4.23 -0.52
C ILE A 323 4.08 2.72 -0.31
N ASP A 324 4.76 2.22 0.72
CA ASP A 324 4.79 0.82 1.08
C ASP A 324 3.48 0.40 1.75
N ILE A 325 2.47 0.16 0.91
CA ILE A 325 1.14 -0.27 1.33
C ILE A 325 1.06 -1.77 1.17
N HIS A 326 0.72 -2.49 2.23
CA HIS A 326 0.41 -3.91 2.19
C HIS A 326 -1.09 -4.11 2.27
N THR A 327 -1.65 -4.75 1.24
CA THR A 327 -3.08 -5.03 1.15
C THR A 327 -3.32 -6.47 1.56
N MET A 328 -4.21 -6.67 2.52
CA MET A 328 -4.65 -8.00 2.95
C MET A 328 -6.12 -8.20 2.59
N GLY A 329 -6.47 -9.45 2.23
CA GLY A 329 -7.86 -9.89 1.97
C GLY A 329 -8.70 -10.03 3.25
N ALA A 330 -8.58 -9.07 4.17
CA ALA A 330 -9.27 -9.03 5.45
C ALA A 330 -10.05 -7.70 5.55
N GLY A 331 -11.33 -7.71 5.18
CA GLY A 331 -12.24 -6.56 5.28
C GLY A 331 -13.58 -6.99 5.90
N GLY A 332 -14.54 -6.07 5.97
CA GLY A 332 -15.87 -6.36 6.51
C GLY A 332 -16.59 -7.52 5.81
N GLY A 333 -16.42 -7.65 4.49
CA GLY A 333 -17.00 -8.69 3.65
C GLY A 333 -16.11 -9.93 3.49
N SER A 334 -14.97 -10.04 4.18
CA SER A 334 -14.15 -11.26 4.12
C SER A 334 -14.93 -12.45 4.65
N ILE A 335 -14.93 -13.54 3.87
CA ILE A 335 -15.73 -14.72 4.13
C ILE A 335 -15.06 -15.55 5.22
N ALA A 336 -15.83 -15.94 6.23
CA ALA A 336 -15.44 -16.92 7.21
C ALA A 336 -15.71 -18.35 6.67
N SER A 337 -14.78 -19.25 6.89
CA SER A 337 -14.87 -20.65 6.49
C SER A 337 -14.18 -21.57 7.49
N VAL A 338 -14.48 -22.86 7.42
CA VAL A 338 -13.87 -23.89 8.26
C VAL A 338 -13.21 -24.92 7.36
N GLY A 339 -11.89 -25.07 7.49
CA GLY A 339 -11.11 -26.01 6.71
C GLY A 339 -11.38 -27.48 7.09
N PRO A 340 -10.89 -28.46 6.30
CA PRO A 340 -11.09 -29.89 6.59
C PRO A 340 -10.56 -30.34 7.97
N GLY A 341 -9.59 -29.62 8.53
CA GLY A 341 -9.03 -29.85 9.87
C GLY A 341 -9.84 -29.25 11.03
N GLY A 342 -10.97 -28.59 10.75
CA GLY A 342 -11.78 -27.90 11.77
C GLY A 342 -11.23 -26.51 12.16
N ILE A 343 -10.21 -26.02 11.47
CA ILE A 343 -9.59 -24.72 11.71
C ILE A 343 -10.42 -23.64 10.99
N MET A 344 -10.75 -22.58 11.73
CA MET A 344 -11.48 -21.41 11.20
C MET A 344 -10.52 -20.50 10.43
N GLN A 345 -10.96 -20.01 9.27
CA GLN A 345 -10.23 -19.05 8.44
C GLN A 345 -11.16 -17.90 8.05
N VAL A 346 -10.61 -16.69 7.93
CA VAL A 346 -11.34 -15.50 7.47
C VAL A 346 -10.57 -14.84 6.34
N GLY A 347 -11.20 -14.72 5.17
CA GLY A 347 -10.51 -14.33 3.94
C GLY A 347 -9.67 -15.48 3.34
N PRO A 348 -8.92 -15.24 2.25
CA PRO A 348 -8.81 -13.97 1.53
C PRO A 348 -10.02 -13.66 0.63
N GLU A 349 -10.91 -14.64 0.44
CA GLU A 349 -12.14 -14.44 -0.35
C GLU A 349 -13.06 -13.41 0.32
N SER A 350 -13.67 -12.55 -0.51
CA SER A 350 -14.61 -11.52 -0.06
C SER A 350 -15.95 -11.66 -0.78
N ALA A 351 -17.04 -11.40 -0.06
CA ALA A 351 -18.39 -11.34 -0.63
C ALA A 351 -18.64 -10.07 -1.46
N GLY A 352 -17.74 -9.08 -1.39
CA GLY A 352 -17.87 -7.80 -2.09
C GLY A 352 -19.13 -7.03 -1.69
N ALA A 353 -19.66 -6.22 -2.60
CA ALA A 353 -20.95 -5.52 -2.42
C ALA A 353 -22.15 -6.30 -3.01
N LEU A 354 -21.88 -7.22 -3.94
CA LEU A 354 -22.84 -8.11 -4.59
C LEU A 354 -22.14 -9.45 -4.88
N PRO A 355 -22.60 -10.59 -4.34
CA PRO A 355 -23.83 -10.77 -3.56
C PRO A 355 -23.79 -10.14 -2.16
N GLY A 356 -22.60 -9.75 -1.68
CA GLY A 356 -22.40 -9.08 -0.40
C GLY A 356 -22.52 -10.00 0.82
N PRO A 357 -22.24 -9.47 2.03
CA PRO A 357 -22.57 -10.11 3.30
C PRO A 357 -23.99 -10.67 3.33
N ALA A 358 -24.22 -11.77 4.05
CA ALA A 358 -25.55 -12.40 4.14
C ALA A 358 -26.60 -11.42 4.68
N SER A 359 -26.22 -10.60 5.65
CA SER A 359 -27.02 -9.52 6.23
C SER A 359 -27.50 -8.46 5.23
N TYR A 360 -26.89 -8.35 4.04
CA TYR A 360 -27.35 -7.40 3.02
C TYR A 360 -28.63 -7.88 2.32
N GLY A 361 -28.99 -9.17 2.40
CA GLY A 361 -30.18 -9.73 1.77
C GLY A 361 -30.16 -9.71 0.23
N LYS A 362 -28.97 -9.59 -0.38
CA LYS A 362 -28.76 -9.50 -1.84
C LYS A 362 -28.36 -10.83 -2.50
N GLY A 363 -28.54 -11.94 -1.79
CA GLY A 363 -28.28 -13.29 -2.28
C GLY A 363 -27.00 -13.95 -1.76
N GLY A 364 -26.23 -13.26 -0.90
CA GLY A 364 -25.11 -13.87 -0.19
C GLY A 364 -25.61 -14.79 0.92
N ASP A 365 -24.98 -15.95 1.08
CA ASP A 365 -25.32 -16.97 2.09
C ASP A 365 -24.14 -17.39 2.99
N ARG A 366 -22.92 -16.99 2.61
CA ARG A 366 -21.69 -17.25 3.37
C ARG A 366 -21.49 -16.18 4.45
N PRO A 367 -21.05 -16.55 5.67
CA PRO A 367 -20.82 -15.59 6.74
C PRO A 367 -19.60 -14.73 6.48
N THR A 368 -19.69 -13.46 6.84
CA THR A 368 -18.60 -12.47 6.73
C THR A 368 -18.29 -11.81 8.08
N VAL A 369 -17.21 -11.03 8.14
CA VAL A 369 -16.86 -10.23 9.33
C VAL A 369 -17.99 -9.26 9.71
N THR A 370 -18.67 -8.65 8.74
CA THR A 370 -19.84 -7.80 8.95
C THR A 370 -21.01 -8.58 9.53
N ASP A 371 -21.25 -9.81 9.08
CA ASP A 371 -22.30 -10.67 9.63
C ASP A 371 -22.00 -11.05 11.10
N ALA A 372 -20.75 -11.37 11.41
CA ALA A 372 -20.32 -11.63 12.78
C ALA A 372 -20.49 -10.40 13.68
N ASN A 373 -20.03 -9.23 13.24
CA ASN A 373 -20.18 -7.96 13.98
C ASN A 373 -21.66 -7.59 14.20
N LEU A 374 -22.54 -7.90 13.24
CA LEU A 374 -23.98 -7.71 13.38
C LEU A 374 -24.58 -8.68 14.42
N ALA A 375 -24.21 -9.96 14.36
CA ALA A 375 -24.66 -10.98 15.31
C ALA A 375 -24.19 -10.70 16.75
N LEU A 376 -23.00 -10.11 16.93
CA LEU A 376 -22.47 -9.67 18.22
C LEU A 376 -23.13 -8.38 18.75
N GLY A 377 -24.01 -7.76 17.95
CA GLY A 377 -24.73 -6.54 18.31
C GLY A 377 -23.92 -5.26 18.12
N TYR A 378 -22.75 -5.29 17.46
CA TYR A 378 -21.92 -4.09 17.32
C TYR A 378 -22.50 -3.09 16.30
N LEU A 379 -23.13 -3.59 15.23
CA LEU A 379 -23.72 -2.77 14.18
C LEU A 379 -25.21 -2.49 14.43
N ASP A 380 -25.67 -1.30 14.03
CA ASP A 380 -27.10 -0.99 14.00
C ASP A 380 -27.77 -1.57 12.74
N PRO A 381 -28.74 -2.49 12.86
CA PRO A 381 -29.42 -3.03 11.69
C PRO A 381 -30.29 -2.00 10.95
N GLY A 382 -30.74 -0.94 11.63
CA GLY A 382 -31.62 0.08 11.10
C GLY A 382 -30.92 1.35 10.59
N ASN A 383 -29.65 1.57 10.96
CA ASN A 383 -28.92 2.81 10.67
C ASN A 383 -27.66 2.60 9.79
N PHE A 384 -27.53 1.48 9.09
CA PHE A 384 -26.38 1.22 8.23
C PHE A 384 -26.31 2.21 7.05
N LEU A 385 -25.14 2.83 6.83
CA LEU A 385 -24.94 3.92 5.85
C LEU A 385 -25.95 5.07 6.03
N GLY A 386 -26.11 5.56 7.27
CA GLY A 386 -27.07 6.63 7.62
C GLY A 386 -28.54 6.22 7.39
N GLY A 387 -28.84 4.92 7.48
CA GLY A 387 -30.17 4.35 7.28
C GLY A 387 -30.57 4.15 5.80
N SER A 388 -29.66 4.39 4.86
CA SER A 388 -29.90 4.11 3.43
C SER A 388 -29.97 2.62 3.12
N ALA A 389 -29.43 1.77 4.00
CA ALA A 389 -29.53 0.32 3.93
C ALA A 389 -29.96 -0.26 5.29
N LYS A 390 -30.74 -1.34 5.24
CA LYS A 390 -31.12 -2.13 6.43
C LYS A 390 -30.41 -3.47 6.39
N LEU A 391 -29.91 -3.91 7.53
CA LEU A 391 -29.26 -5.20 7.68
C LEU A 391 -30.23 -6.21 8.29
N ASP A 392 -30.19 -7.44 7.79
CA ASP A 392 -30.97 -8.56 8.31
C ASP A 392 -30.13 -9.39 9.28
N VAL A 393 -30.43 -9.24 10.57
CA VAL A 393 -29.75 -9.98 11.65
C VAL A 393 -29.97 -11.48 11.51
N SER A 394 -31.16 -11.92 11.11
CA SER A 394 -31.48 -13.35 11.03
C SER A 394 -30.71 -14.07 9.92
N LEU A 395 -30.41 -13.36 8.82
CA LEU A 395 -29.57 -13.89 7.75
C LEU A 395 -28.11 -14.01 8.20
N ALA A 396 -27.59 -13.02 8.93
CA ALA A 396 -26.25 -13.08 9.52
C ALA A 396 -26.11 -14.26 10.50
N GLU A 397 -27.02 -14.36 11.47
CA GLU A 397 -27.02 -15.44 12.47
C GLU A 397 -27.09 -16.81 11.80
N LYS A 398 -27.97 -16.97 10.81
CA LYS A 398 -28.11 -18.23 10.06
C LYS A 398 -26.82 -18.60 9.32
N ALA A 399 -26.20 -17.65 8.63
CA ALA A 399 -24.97 -17.89 7.88
C ALA A 399 -23.82 -18.32 8.80
N VAL A 400 -23.65 -17.64 9.94
CA VAL A 400 -22.64 -17.99 10.95
C VAL A 400 -22.93 -19.36 11.56
N GLU A 401 -24.19 -19.64 11.92
CA GLU A 401 -24.58 -20.92 12.50
C GLU A 401 -24.29 -22.09 11.54
N GLU A 402 -24.70 -21.95 10.27
CA GLU A 402 -24.63 -23.03 9.29
C GLU A 402 -23.19 -23.34 8.85
N HIS A 403 -22.38 -22.31 8.61
CA HIS A 403 -21.09 -22.47 7.95
C HIS A 403 -19.89 -22.41 8.89
N VAL A 404 -20.05 -21.94 10.13
CA VAL A 404 -18.96 -21.86 11.11
C VAL A 404 -19.31 -22.60 12.39
N ALA A 405 -20.42 -22.27 13.05
CA ALA A 405 -20.75 -22.84 14.36
C ALA A 405 -20.97 -24.36 14.31
N ARG A 406 -21.81 -24.87 13.39
CA ARG A 406 -22.06 -26.32 13.26
C ARG A 406 -20.78 -27.10 12.88
N PRO A 407 -19.94 -26.66 11.93
CA PRO A 407 -18.68 -27.34 11.62
C PRO A 407 -17.66 -27.37 12.76
N THR A 408 -17.55 -26.30 13.57
CA THR A 408 -16.59 -26.25 14.69
C THR A 408 -17.16 -26.82 16.00
N GLY A 409 -18.48 -27.00 16.09
CA GLY A 409 -19.17 -27.43 17.30
C GLY A 409 -19.35 -26.32 18.34
N LEU A 410 -19.14 -25.06 17.95
CA LEU A 410 -19.37 -23.88 18.78
C LEU A 410 -20.85 -23.46 18.76
N SER A 411 -21.28 -22.65 19.73
CA SER A 411 -22.53 -21.90 19.61
C SER A 411 -22.42 -20.81 18.54
N MET A 412 -23.56 -20.30 18.06
CA MET A 412 -23.60 -19.25 17.04
C MET A 412 -22.84 -17.98 17.48
N ILE A 413 -22.96 -17.60 18.76
CA ILE A 413 -22.31 -16.40 19.30
C ILE A 413 -20.81 -16.63 19.51
N GLU A 414 -20.38 -17.79 20.02
CA GLU A 414 -18.96 -18.14 20.11
C GLU A 414 -18.31 -18.20 18.73
N ALA A 415 -19.03 -18.70 17.72
CA ALA A 415 -18.55 -18.68 16.33
C ALA A 415 -18.41 -17.25 15.79
N ALA A 416 -19.38 -16.36 16.06
CA ALA A 416 -19.31 -14.96 15.66
C ALA A 416 -18.13 -14.22 16.34
N GLU A 417 -17.92 -14.44 17.64
CA GLU A 417 -16.77 -13.92 18.37
C GLU A 417 -15.44 -14.45 17.80
N GLY A 418 -15.39 -15.75 17.50
CA GLY A 418 -14.25 -16.40 16.86
C GLY A 418 -13.88 -15.80 15.51
N ILE A 419 -14.87 -15.44 14.67
CA ILE A 419 -14.64 -14.75 13.39
C ILE A 419 -13.94 -13.41 13.62
N SER A 420 -14.39 -12.63 14.62
CA SER A 420 -13.77 -11.35 14.96
C SER A 420 -12.34 -11.51 15.51
N GLU A 421 -12.07 -12.58 16.26
CA GLU A 421 -10.75 -12.84 16.84
C GLU A 421 -9.75 -13.32 15.77
N VAL A 422 -10.19 -14.19 14.86
CA VAL A 422 -9.36 -14.70 13.76
C VAL A 422 -8.99 -13.57 12.79
N VAL A 423 -9.94 -12.69 12.43
CA VAL A 423 -9.63 -11.58 11.52
C VAL A 423 -8.68 -10.56 12.15
N SER A 424 -8.90 -10.19 13.42
CA SER A 424 -8.02 -9.23 14.12
C SER A 424 -6.61 -9.79 14.35
N THR A 425 -6.50 -11.09 14.66
CA THR A 425 -5.20 -11.78 14.75
C THR A 425 -4.48 -11.78 13.41
N SER A 426 -5.18 -12.15 12.33
CA SER A 426 -4.60 -12.16 10.97
C SER A 426 -4.11 -10.77 10.56
N ILE A 427 -4.87 -9.72 10.89
CA ILE A 427 -4.46 -8.33 10.65
C ILE A 427 -3.20 -7.97 11.45
N ALA A 428 -3.17 -8.31 12.74
CA ALA A 428 -2.02 -8.06 13.59
C ALA A 428 -0.75 -8.80 13.13
N GLU A 429 -0.84 -10.04 12.61
CA GLU A 429 0.31 -10.72 11.99
C GLU A 429 0.84 -9.97 10.77
N GLY A 430 -0.06 -9.53 9.89
CA GLY A 430 0.33 -8.76 8.71
C GLY A 430 1.12 -7.50 9.08
N ILE A 431 0.66 -6.77 10.10
CA ILE A 431 1.36 -5.60 10.62
C ILE A 431 2.73 -5.97 11.22
N ARG A 432 2.85 -7.08 11.94
CA ARG A 432 4.13 -7.55 12.50
C ARG A 432 5.12 -7.92 11.41
N LEU A 433 4.69 -8.69 10.41
CA LEU A 433 5.53 -9.08 9.27
C LEU A 433 6.08 -7.86 8.54
N MET A 434 5.24 -6.84 8.30
CA MET A 434 5.69 -5.56 7.72
C MET A 434 6.69 -4.83 8.61
N SER A 435 6.43 -4.80 9.91
CA SER A 435 7.31 -4.13 10.87
C SER A 435 8.71 -4.77 10.90
N VAL A 436 8.77 -6.11 10.86
CA VAL A 436 10.03 -6.87 10.77
C VAL A 436 10.78 -6.58 9.47
N GLN A 437 10.09 -6.54 8.33
CA GLN A 437 10.71 -6.18 7.04
C GLN A 437 11.37 -4.79 7.04
N ARG A 438 10.96 -3.90 7.95
CA ARG A 438 11.48 -2.54 8.11
C ARG A 438 12.39 -2.36 9.34
N GLY A 439 12.57 -3.41 10.14
CA GLY A 439 13.39 -3.38 11.35
C GLY A 439 12.81 -2.51 12.47
N VAL A 440 11.47 -2.37 12.52
CA VAL A 440 10.79 -1.52 13.51
C VAL A 440 9.93 -2.34 14.48
N ASP A 441 9.77 -1.82 15.70
CA ASP A 441 8.92 -2.42 16.73
C ASP A 441 7.54 -1.73 16.72
N PRO A 442 6.44 -2.43 16.36
CA PRO A 442 5.11 -1.81 16.24
C PRO A 442 4.59 -1.24 17.56
N ARG A 443 5.10 -1.70 18.72
CA ARG A 443 4.70 -1.19 20.05
C ARG A 443 5.07 0.27 20.28
N ARG A 444 6.03 0.79 19.50
CA ARG A 444 6.48 2.18 19.56
C ARG A 444 5.63 3.13 18.71
N PHE A 445 4.62 2.60 18.03
CA PHE A 445 3.76 3.33 17.10
C PHE A 445 2.39 3.60 17.72
N THR A 446 1.73 4.63 17.19
CA THR A 446 0.29 4.85 17.35
C THR A 446 -0.42 4.21 16.16
N MET A 447 -1.52 3.50 16.36
CA MET A 447 -2.31 3.02 15.23
C MET A 447 -3.28 4.12 14.78
N MET A 448 -3.39 4.38 13.49
CA MET A 448 -4.41 5.26 12.94
C MET A 448 -5.38 4.46 12.10
N ALA A 449 -6.59 4.28 12.62
CA ALA A 449 -7.63 3.47 12.00
C ALA A 449 -8.57 4.35 11.17
N PHE A 450 -8.75 3.99 9.91
CA PHE A 450 -9.66 4.67 8.98
C PHE A 450 -10.30 3.67 8.02
N GLY A 451 -11.26 4.13 7.22
CA GLY A 451 -12.17 3.23 6.52
C GLY A 451 -13.36 2.79 7.39
N GLY A 452 -14.44 2.35 6.72
CA GLY A 452 -15.73 2.15 7.37
C GLY A 452 -15.77 0.99 8.37
N ALA A 453 -14.92 -0.03 8.22
CA ALA A 453 -14.92 -1.23 9.06
C ALA A 453 -13.81 -1.23 10.13
N ALA A 454 -12.85 -0.30 10.08
CA ALA A 454 -11.68 -0.33 10.95
C ALA A 454 -12.02 -0.09 12.42
N GLY A 455 -12.98 0.79 12.72
CA GLY A 455 -13.33 1.17 14.10
C GLY A 455 -13.78 0.00 14.98
N LEU A 456 -14.36 -1.05 14.39
CA LEU A 456 -14.79 -2.25 15.11
C LEU A 456 -13.64 -3.21 15.42
N GLN A 457 -12.55 -3.18 14.64
CA GLN A 457 -11.39 -4.07 14.82
C GLN A 457 -10.20 -3.39 15.48
N ALA A 458 -10.17 -2.05 15.50
CA ALA A 458 -9.00 -1.29 15.90
C ALA A 458 -8.53 -1.59 17.34
N GLY A 459 -9.44 -1.67 18.32
CA GLY A 459 -9.08 -2.01 19.70
C GLY A 459 -8.43 -3.39 19.83
N LYS A 460 -9.05 -4.42 19.22
CA LYS A 460 -8.54 -5.80 19.21
C LYS A 460 -7.17 -5.91 18.54
N VAL A 461 -7.01 -5.32 17.34
CA VAL A 461 -5.73 -5.32 16.61
C VAL A 461 -4.65 -4.61 17.42
N ALA A 462 -4.94 -3.45 18.00
CA ALA A 462 -3.99 -2.71 18.83
C ALA A 462 -3.54 -3.52 20.05
N ARG A 463 -4.47 -4.19 20.74
CA ARG A 463 -4.17 -5.07 21.88
C ARG A 463 -3.26 -6.24 21.49
N GLN A 464 -3.56 -6.89 20.36
CA GLN A 464 -2.73 -7.96 19.78
C GLN A 464 -1.32 -7.45 19.40
N LEU A 465 -1.17 -6.18 19.03
CA LEU A 465 0.12 -5.54 18.74
C LEU A 465 0.81 -4.93 19.96
N GLN A 466 0.16 -4.90 21.12
CA GLN A 466 0.59 -4.15 22.31
C GLN A 466 0.78 -2.65 22.04
N VAL A 467 -0.13 -2.07 21.24
CA VAL A 467 -0.22 -0.63 20.96
C VAL A 467 -1.26 -0.01 21.88
N GLU A 468 -0.86 0.97 22.67
CA GLU A 468 -1.73 1.59 23.69
C GLU A 468 -2.67 2.66 23.13
N LYS A 469 -2.33 3.25 21.98
CA LYS A 469 -3.03 4.40 21.41
C LYS A 469 -3.50 4.13 19.98
N VAL A 470 -4.79 4.30 19.77
CA VAL A 470 -5.43 4.31 18.46
C VAL A 470 -6.04 5.68 18.20
N ILE A 471 -5.85 6.22 17.00
CA ILE A 471 -6.50 7.44 16.53
C ILE A 471 -7.47 7.08 15.41
N ILE A 472 -8.72 7.55 15.51
CA ILE A 472 -9.70 7.51 14.42
C ILE A 472 -10.00 8.96 14.03
N PRO A 473 -9.43 9.47 12.92
CA PRO A 473 -9.64 10.87 12.51
C PRO A 473 -11.11 11.18 12.24
N ALA A 474 -11.54 12.43 12.45
CA ALA A 474 -12.89 12.87 12.07
C ALA A 474 -13.19 12.61 10.57
N ALA A 475 -12.16 12.71 9.74
CA ALA A 475 -12.21 12.43 8.32
C ALA A 475 -12.01 10.95 7.95
N ALA A 476 -12.07 9.99 8.91
CA ALA A 476 -11.72 8.58 8.67
C ALA A 476 -12.39 7.94 7.45
N ALA A 477 -13.63 8.34 7.12
CA ALA A 477 -14.36 7.81 5.97
C ALA A 477 -13.94 8.40 4.61
N VAL A 478 -13.22 9.53 4.61
CA VAL A 478 -12.76 10.27 3.43
C VAL A 478 -11.28 10.66 3.55
N LEU A 479 -10.51 9.90 4.35
CA LEU A 479 -9.15 10.29 4.73
C LEU A 479 -8.22 10.37 3.53
N SER A 480 -8.46 9.56 2.50
CA SER A 480 -7.72 9.62 1.24
C SER A 480 -7.85 10.97 0.54
N ALA A 481 -9.07 11.46 0.35
CA ALA A 481 -9.32 12.77 -0.21
C ALA A 481 -8.84 13.90 0.71
N HIS A 482 -8.91 13.73 2.04
CA HIS A 482 -8.35 14.70 2.99
C HIS A 482 -6.82 14.75 2.91
N GLY A 483 -6.16 13.60 2.78
CA GLY A 483 -4.71 13.50 2.73
C GLY A 483 -4.12 14.18 1.51
N MET A 484 -4.85 14.20 0.40
CA MET A 484 -4.50 14.97 -0.80
C MET A 484 -4.23 16.43 -0.48
N LEU A 485 -5.01 17.07 0.40
CA LEU A 485 -4.82 18.47 0.81
C LEU A 485 -3.48 18.77 1.50
N SER A 486 -2.76 17.73 1.94
CA SER A 486 -1.51 17.83 2.70
C SER A 486 -0.28 17.35 1.91
N THR A 487 -0.45 17.11 0.61
CA THR A 487 0.61 16.62 -0.29
C THR A 487 1.44 17.74 -0.87
N ASP A 488 2.66 17.40 -1.29
CA ASP A 488 3.62 18.30 -1.92
C ASP A 488 3.93 17.81 -3.35
N LEU A 489 4.37 18.72 -4.24
CA LEU A 489 4.88 18.30 -5.55
C LEU A 489 6.14 17.46 -5.34
N LYS A 490 6.21 16.27 -5.92
CA LYS A 490 7.31 15.33 -5.63
C LYS A 490 7.80 14.63 -6.89
N TYR A 491 9.10 14.73 -7.15
CA TYR A 491 9.77 14.01 -8.21
C TYR A 491 10.87 13.10 -7.64
N ASP A 492 10.63 11.80 -7.74
CA ASP A 492 11.64 10.79 -7.43
C ASP A 492 12.42 10.37 -8.68
N TYR A 493 13.74 10.40 -8.54
CA TYR A 493 14.71 9.98 -9.53
C TYR A 493 15.60 8.87 -8.96
N SER A 494 16.07 8.03 -9.87
CA SER A 494 17.00 6.94 -9.56
C SER A 494 17.91 6.71 -10.75
N ARG A 495 19.18 6.40 -10.50
CA ARG A 495 20.17 6.04 -11.52
C ARG A 495 21.07 4.96 -10.96
N SER A 496 21.09 3.79 -11.60
CA SER A 496 22.00 2.72 -11.17
C SER A 496 23.45 3.03 -11.56
N HIS A 497 24.35 2.92 -10.57
CA HIS A 497 25.78 3.12 -10.73
C HIS A 497 26.55 2.04 -9.93
N PRO A 498 26.53 0.76 -10.36
CA PRO A 498 27.14 -0.31 -9.58
C PRO A 498 28.65 -0.11 -9.40
N ALA A 499 29.10 0.14 -8.18
CA ALA A 499 30.50 0.44 -7.87
C ALA A 499 30.91 -0.08 -6.48
N ALA A 500 32.19 -0.42 -6.32
CA ALA A 500 32.76 -0.61 -4.99
C ALA A 500 32.74 0.71 -4.23
N LEU A 501 32.40 0.70 -2.93
CA LEU A 501 32.47 1.90 -2.12
C LEU A 501 33.91 2.43 -2.04
N LEU A 502 34.86 1.52 -1.83
CA LEU A 502 36.28 1.85 -1.80
C LEU A 502 36.80 2.07 -3.23
N GLY A 503 37.43 3.23 -3.47
CA GLY A 503 37.99 3.58 -4.78
C GLY A 503 36.95 4.04 -5.81
N MET A 504 35.73 4.37 -5.37
CA MET A 504 34.68 4.92 -6.22
C MET A 504 35.11 6.24 -6.87
N ASP A 505 34.71 6.46 -8.13
CA ASP A 505 34.84 7.77 -8.78
C ASP A 505 33.76 8.73 -8.25
N LEU A 506 34.13 9.50 -7.22
CA LEU A 506 33.24 10.46 -6.57
C LEU A 506 32.76 11.57 -7.53
N ASN A 507 33.56 11.96 -8.53
CA ASN A 507 33.12 12.96 -9.51
C ASN A 507 31.96 12.43 -10.35
N SER A 508 32.00 11.16 -10.74
CA SER A 508 30.88 10.52 -11.45
C SER A 508 29.62 10.50 -10.59
N VAL A 509 29.74 10.19 -9.29
CA VAL A 509 28.60 10.21 -8.35
C VAL A 509 28.02 11.60 -8.21
N GLU A 510 28.86 12.61 -7.96
CA GLU A 510 28.45 14.01 -7.85
C GLU A 510 27.71 14.49 -9.09
N ASN A 511 28.22 14.16 -10.28
CA ASN A 511 27.57 14.53 -11.54
C ASN A 511 26.20 13.86 -11.72
N ILE A 512 26.08 12.58 -11.36
CA ILE A 512 24.79 11.85 -11.44
C ILE A 512 23.77 12.46 -10.47
N VAL A 513 24.19 12.73 -9.22
CA VAL A 513 23.33 13.33 -8.20
C VAL A 513 22.90 14.74 -8.64
N ALA A 514 23.84 15.61 -8.99
CA ALA A 514 23.55 16.98 -9.45
C ALA A 514 22.63 17.01 -10.68
N GLY A 515 22.77 16.04 -11.59
CA GLY A 515 21.89 15.89 -12.74
C GLY A 515 20.43 15.61 -12.34
N MET A 516 20.20 14.65 -11.43
CA MET A 516 18.86 14.34 -10.92
C MET A 516 18.25 15.53 -10.15
N GLU A 517 19.05 16.22 -9.33
CA GLU A 517 18.60 17.39 -8.59
C GLU A 517 18.19 18.52 -9.54
N SER A 518 19.02 18.81 -10.55
CA SER A 518 18.76 19.87 -11.52
C SER A 518 17.50 19.58 -12.35
N GLU A 519 17.28 18.32 -12.75
CA GLU A 519 16.07 17.89 -13.46
C GLU A 519 14.80 18.18 -12.64
N GLY A 520 14.76 17.74 -11.38
CA GLY A 520 13.62 17.99 -10.48
C GLY A 520 13.41 19.48 -10.17
N ARG A 521 14.48 20.22 -9.87
CA ARG A 521 14.43 21.66 -9.59
C ARG A 521 13.90 22.43 -10.79
N GLY A 522 14.36 22.11 -12.00
CA GLY A 522 13.90 22.74 -13.23
C GLY A 522 12.38 22.59 -13.44
N LYS A 523 11.83 21.39 -13.16
CA LYS A 523 10.38 21.16 -13.23
C LYS A 523 9.60 21.98 -12.22
N LEU A 524 10.02 21.98 -10.95
CA LEU A 524 9.34 22.71 -9.88
C LEU A 524 9.36 24.22 -10.09
N LEU A 525 10.50 24.77 -10.51
CA LEU A 525 10.62 26.19 -10.87
C LEU A 525 9.71 26.54 -12.06
N GLY A 526 9.65 25.68 -13.07
CA GLY A 526 8.73 25.83 -14.20
C GLY A 526 7.24 25.79 -13.82
N GLN A 527 6.93 25.14 -12.69
CA GLN A 527 5.59 25.08 -12.09
C GLN A 527 5.32 26.23 -11.11
N GLY A 528 6.23 27.20 -11.01
CA GLY A 528 6.05 28.39 -10.15
C GLY A 528 6.37 28.16 -8.68
N VAL A 529 6.95 27.01 -8.30
CA VAL A 529 7.41 26.77 -6.92
C VAL A 529 8.62 27.66 -6.63
N PRO A 530 8.59 28.48 -5.57
CA PRO A 530 9.75 29.29 -5.19
C PRO A 530 10.94 28.41 -4.80
N GLU A 531 12.15 28.81 -5.18
CA GLU A 531 13.40 28.13 -4.84
C GLU A 531 13.53 27.82 -3.33
N ALA A 532 13.07 28.74 -2.47
CA ALA A 532 13.10 28.58 -1.01
C ALA A 532 12.18 27.46 -0.48
N ASN A 533 11.24 27.00 -1.29
CA ASN A 533 10.28 25.94 -0.97
C ASN A 533 10.68 24.60 -1.62
N ILE A 534 11.83 24.52 -2.28
CA ILE A 534 12.32 23.29 -2.89
C ILE A 534 13.30 22.60 -1.92
N GLU A 535 12.95 21.38 -1.54
CA GLU A 535 13.78 20.50 -0.72
C GLU A 535 14.29 19.33 -1.55
N VAL A 536 15.53 18.91 -1.28
CA VAL A 536 16.16 17.79 -1.96
C VAL A 536 16.67 16.82 -0.91
N THR A 537 16.32 15.55 -1.07
CA THR A 537 16.90 14.45 -0.27
C THR A 537 17.58 13.46 -1.19
N ILE A 538 18.80 13.06 -0.84
CA ILE A 538 19.61 12.11 -1.60
C ILE A 538 19.93 10.87 -0.76
N SER A 539 19.89 9.71 -1.40
CA SER A 539 20.20 8.43 -0.78
C SER A 539 20.82 7.47 -1.79
N ALA A 540 21.43 6.39 -1.30
CA ALA A 540 21.96 5.33 -2.13
C ALA A 540 21.52 3.96 -1.63
N ASP A 541 21.20 3.09 -2.57
CA ASP A 541 20.98 1.68 -2.32
C ASP A 541 22.34 0.98 -2.32
N MET A 542 22.67 0.37 -1.19
CA MET A 542 23.95 -0.27 -0.93
C MET A 542 23.74 -1.69 -0.41
N ARG A 543 24.73 -2.57 -0.61
CA ARG A 543 24.69 -3.94 -0.10
C ARG A 543 26.10 -4.46 0.14
N TYR A 544 26.23 -5.56 0.88
CA TYR A 544 27.49 -6.30 0.87
C TYR A 544 27.72 -6.96 -0.49
N LEU A 545 28.98 -7.24 -0.81
CA LEU A 545 29.34 -8.05 -1.97
C LEU A 545 28.57 -9.38 -1.95
N ASP A 546 28.17 -9.85 -3.14
CA ASP A 546 27.39 -11.06 -3.39
C ASP A 546 25.94 -11.08 -2.84
N GLN A 547 25.52 -10.11 -2.03
CA GLN A 547 24.11 -9.93 -1.71
C GLN A 547 23.31 -9.47 -2.94
N ILE A 548 22.01 -9.76 -2.95
CA ILE A 548 21.08 -9.24 -3.95
C ILE A 548 20.32 -8.04 -3.41
N TYR A 549 19.77 -8.14 -2.20
CA TYR A 549 18.93 -7.10 -1.62
C TYR A 549 19.76 -5.91 -1.17
N GLU A 550 19.21 -4.73 -1.43
CA GLU A 550 19.84 -3.46 -1.08
C GLU A 550 19.23 -2.86 0.20
N VAL A 551 20.05 -2.06 0.87
CA VAL A 551 19.66 -1.20 2.00
C VAL A 551 19.82 0.25 1.55
N ASN A 552 18.77 1.04 1.70
CA ASN A 552 18.82 2.47 1.38
C ASN A 552 19.49 3.24 2.52
N VAL A 553 20.50 4.04 2.18
CA VAL A 553 21.35 4.76 3.12
C VAL A 553 21.48 6.23 2.69
N PRO A 554 21.35 7.20 3.61
CA PRO A 554 21.61 8.62 3.30
C PRO A 554 23.03 8.83 2.77
N ILE A 555 23.17 9.63 1.71
CA ILE A 555 24.48 10.03 1.20
C ILE A 555 25.02 11.13 2.13
N PRO A 556 26.24 11.00 2.69
CA PRO A 556 26.85 12.07 3.46
C PRO A 556 27.17 13.28 2.55
N ASP A 557 27.47 14.43 3.13
CA ASP A 557 27.81 15.64 2.36
C ASP A 557 28.98 15.38 1.41
N LEU A 558 28.68 15.35 0.09
CA LEU A 558 29.63 15.04 -0.98
C LEU A 558 30.77 16.07 -1.07
N SER A 559 30.61 17.27 -0.50
CA SER A 559 31.68 18.29 -0.49
C SER A 559 32.83 17.98 0.49
N GLN A 560 32.66 16.95 1.33
CA GLN A 560 33.69 16.51 2.26
C GLN A 560 34.93 15.93 1.56
N ASN A 561 36.03 15.82 2.30
CA ASN A 561 37.19 15.08 1.84
C ASN A 561 36.84 13.60 1.60
N ALA A 562 37.32 13.04 0.49
CA ALA A 562 37.01 11.67 0.05
C ALA A 562 37.18 10.59 1.13
N ASP A 563 38.27 10.62 1.90
CA ASP A 563 38.51 9.60 2.93
C ASP A 563 37.51 9.67 4.08
N THR A 564 37.11 10.88 4.47
CA THR A 564 36.10 11.10 5.52
C THR A 564 34.72 10.72 5.01
N LEU A 565 34.37 11.14 3.79
CA LEU A 565 33.10 10.84 3.12
C LEU A 565 32.87 9.33 3.06
N LEU A 566 33.84 8.58 2.51
CA LEU A 566 33.70 7.13 2.32
C LEU A 566 33.59 6.37 3.65
N LYS A 567 34.33 6.80 4.69
CA LYS A 567 34.20 6.21 6.04
C LYS A 567 32.83 6.48 6.64
N GLN A 568 32.35 7.72 6.58
CA GLN A 568 31.03 8.08 7.08
C GLN A 568 29.92 7.31 6.34
N TRP A 569 30.07 7.13 5.03
CA TRP A 569 29.12 6.38 4.22
C TRP A 569 29.09 4.90 4.61
N ALA A 570 30.24 4.27 4.83
CA ALA A 570 30.34 2.90 5.33
C ALA A 570 29.72 2.75 6.73
N GLU A 571 29.98 3.69 7.64
CA GLU A 571 29.37 3.71 8.98
C GLU A 571 27.85 3.85 8.93
N ASN A 572 27.32 4.73 8.06
CA ASN A 572 25.89 4.86 7.84
C ASN A 572 25.27 3.55 7.34
N PHE A 573 25.95 2.86 6.42
CA PHE A 573 25.50 1.57 5.92
C PHE A 573 25.51 0.49 7.01
N HIS A 574 26.60 0.32 7.76
CA HIS A 574 26.67 -0.67 8.83
C HIS A 574 25.64 -0.42 9.93
N ARG A 575 25.44 0.85 10.32
CA ARG A 575 24.39 1.22 11.28
C ARG A 575 23.01 0.83 10.76
N ARG A 576 22.69 1.17 9.51
CA ARG A 576 21.40 0.82 8.93
C ARG A 576 21.19 -0.69 8.78
N TYR A 577 22.25 -1.41 8.43
CA TYR A 577 22.22 -2.88 8.33
C TYR A 577 22.00 -3.53 9.71
N GLN A 578 22.66 -3.00 10.76
CA GLN A 578 22.47 -3.42 12.15
C GLN A 578 21.03 -3.15 12.65
N GLU A 579 20.44 -2.00 12.29
CA GLU A 579 19.05 -1.68 12.61
C GLU A 579 18.06 -2.68 11.99
N LEU A 580 18.30 -3.10 10.73
CA LEU A 580 17.41 -4.00 10.00
C LEU A 580 17.57 -5.46 10.40
N TYR A 581 18.81 -5.92 10.60
CA TYR A 581 19.11 -7.36 10.71
C TYR A 581 19.81 -7.76 12.02
N SER A 582 20.02 -6.81 12.95
CA SER A 582 20.65 -7.04 14.27
C SER A 582 22.11 -7.51 14.26
N TYR A 583 22.77 -7.50 13.10
CA TYR A 583 24.22 -7.70 12.97
C TYR A 583 24.77 -6.81 11.84
N SER A 584 26.08 -6.70 11.72
CA SER A 584 26.76 -6.13 10.55
C SER A 584 28.10 -6.85 10.34
N GLN A 585 28.59 -6.87 9.11
CA GLN A 585 29.87 -7.46 8.73
C GLN A 585 30.83 -6.36 8.26
N SER A 586 31.60 -5.77 9.17
CA SER A 586 32.48 -4.64 8.86
C SER A 586 33.64 -4.99 7.91
N GLU A 587 33.97 -6.29 7.77
CA GLU A 587 35.05 -6.76 6.89
C GLU A 587 34.61 -6.99 5.44
N GLN A 588 33.31 -7.03 5.18
CA GLN A 588 32.78 -7.29 3.83
C GLN A 588 32.80 -6.04 2.97
N GLU A 589 33.11 -6.21 1.68
CA GLU A 589 33.08 -5.11 0.72
C GLU A 589 31.64 -4.57 0.56
N ILE A 590 31.51 -3.26 0.59
CA ILE A 590 30.24 -2.56 0.35
C ILE A 590 30.15 -2.17 -1.13
N ARG A 591 29.03 -2.47 -1.76
CA ARG A 591 28.71 -2.11 -3.14
C ARG A 591 27.60 -1.08 -3.16
N LEU A 592 27.82 0.04 -3.85
CA LEU A 592 26.76 0.94 -4.29
C LEU A 592 26.07 0.30 -5.50
N VAL A 593 24.75 0.39 -5.55
CA VAL A 593 23.93 -0.14 -6.66
C VAL A 593 23.21 0.98 -7.39
N THR A 594 22.48 1.82 -6.65
CA THR A 594 21.61 2.87 -7.22
C THR A 594 21.68 4.14 -6.39
N LEU A 595 21.86 5.28 -7.06
CA LEU A 595 21.72 6.61 -6.47
C LEU A 595 20.26 7.07 -6.62
N ARG A 596 19.72 7.75 -5.60
CA ARG A 596 18.35 8.24 -5.56
C ARG A 596 18.31 9.70 -5.15
N ALA A 597 17.37 10.44 -5.73
CA ALA A 597 17.06 11.80 -5.34
C ALA A 597 15.53 12.00 -5.29
N SER A 598 15.03 12.56 -4.21
CA SER A 598 13.66 13.04 -4.07
C SER A 598 13.70 14.57 -4.04
N VAL A 599 13.11 15.21 -5.05
CA VAL A 599 12.99 16.66 -5.15
C VAL A 599 11.55 17.06 -4.88
N VAL A 600 11.34 17.79 -3.79
CA VAL A 600 10.02 18.13 -3.24
C VAL A 600 9.80 19.63 -3.30
N GLY A 601 8.71 20.06 -3.95
CA GLY A 601 8.22 21.43 -3.88
C GLY A 601 7.12 21.55 -2.85
N ARG A 602 7.39 22.25 -1.74
CA ARG A 602 6.43 22.41 -0.65
C ARG A 602 5.25 23.28 -1.10
N LEU A 603 4.05 22.72 -1.01
CA LEU A 603 2.80 23.42 -1.30
C LEU A 603 2.25 24.05 -0.02
N PRO A 604 1.48 25.16 -0.11
CA PRO A 604 0.79 25.72 1.04
C PRO A 604 -0.16 24.69 1.66
N LYS A 605 0.01 24.40 2.96
CA LYS A 605 -0.85 23.47 3.70
C LYS A 605 -1.93 24.24 4.43
N LEU A 606 -3.17 23.75 4.34
CA LEU A 606 -4.28 24.26 5.13
C LEU A 606 -4.49 23.34 6.33
N ASP A 607 -3.84 23.68 7.44
CA ASP A 607 -4.13 23.00 8.71
C ASP A 607 -5.53 23.45 9.18
N PRO A 608 -6.44 22.50 9.47
CA PRO A 608 -7.76 22.86 9.97
C PRO A 608 -7.61 23.53 11.35
N PRO A 609 -8.33 24.64 11.61
CA PRO A 609 -8.36 25.20 12.95
C PRO A 609 -8.92 24.15 13.92
N PRO A 610 -8.51 24.17 15.20
CA PRO A 610 -9.18 23.37 16.23
C PRO A 610 -10.69 23.67 16.22
N VAL A 611 -11.49 22.63 16.41
CA VAL A 611 -12.93 22.77 16.59
C VAL A 611 -13.16 23.58 17.86
N ASP A 612 -14.04 24.58 17.78
CA ASP A 612 -14.28 25.48 18.91
C ASP A 612 -14.72 24.67 20.13
N ASN A 613 -14.01 24.87 21.25
CA ASN A 613 -14.32 24.27 22.53
C ASN A 613 -15.57 24.98 23.08
N GLY A 614 -16.74 24.64 22.56
CA GLY A 614 -17.98 24.90 23.26
C GLY A 614 -17.84 24.45 24.72
N THR A 615 -18.61 25.04 25.63
CA THR A 615 -18.68 24.51 27.01
C THR A 615 -19.01 23.04 26.90
N ALA A 616 -18.13 22.16 27.43
CA ALA A 616 -18.30 20.71 27.36
C ALA A 616 -19.75 20.38 27.67
N THR A 617 -20.50 19.99 26.63
CA THR A 617 -21.91 19.64 26.79
C THR A 617 -21.95 18.25 27.40
N ASP A 618 -22.93 17.99 28.27
CA ASP A 618 -23.11 16.65 28.83
C ASP A 618 -23.24 15.66 27.66
N VAL A 619 -22.36 14.65 27.65
CA VAL A 619 -22.31 13.61 26.63
C VAL A 619 -23.66 12.86 26.63
N LYS A 620 -24.48 13.10 25.61
CA LYS A 620 -25.85 12.58 25.55
C LYS A 620 -25.86 11.21 24.86
N GLU A 621 -26.35 10.20 25.59
CA GLU A 621 -26.64 8.88 25.02
C GLU A 621 -27.69 9.01 23.89
N LYS A 622 -27.37 8.47 22.72
CA LYS A 622 -28.31 8.29 21.60
C LYS A 622 -29.30 7.17 21.92
N GLY A 623 -28.82 6.13 22.60
CA GLY A 623 -29.59 4.97 23.01
C GLY A 623 -28.70 3.95 23.71
N ARG A 624 -29.21 2.72 23.86
CA ARG A 624 -28.48 1.60 24.44
C ARG A 624 -28.66 0.38 23.55
N ARG A 625 -27.61 -0.44 23.40
CA ARG A 625 -27.59 -1.64 22.56
C ARG A 625 -27.00 -2.81 23.34
N ASN A 626 -27.62 -3.98 23.23
CA ASN A 626 -27.08 -5.20 23.81
C ASN A 626 -25.96 -5.72 22.91
N ILE A 627 -24.75 -5.83 23.46
CA ILE A 627 -23.56 -6.30 22.75
C ILE A 627 -22.94 -7.48 23.46
N TYR A 628 -22.23 -8.33 22.73
CA TYR A 628 -21.52 -9.46 23.31
C TYR A 628 -20.02 -9.15 23.49
N LEU A 629 -19.52 -9.25 24.72
CA LEU A 629 -18.10 -9.08 25.11
C LEU A 629 -17.75 -10.13 26.18
N GLY A 630 -17.52 -11.38 25.79
CA GLY A 630 -17.44 -12.52 26.72
C GLY A 630 -18.74 -12.78 27.50
N GLY A 631 -19.83 -12.13 27.09
CA GLY A 631 -21.12 -12.08 27.76
C GLY A 631 -21.96 -10.90 27.25
N TRP A 632 -23.28 -11.01 27.34
CA TRP A 632 -24.18 -9.94 26.90
C TRP A 632 -24.19 -8.77 27.89
N VAL A 633 -23.92 -7.57 27.39
CA VAL A 633 -23.91 -6.31 28.15
C VAL A 633 -24.70 -5.25 27.41
N GLU A 634 -25.53 -4.50 28.14
CA GLU A 634 -26.25 -3.36 27.60
C GLU A 634 -25.36 -2.11 27.61
N ALA A 635 -24.75 -1.80 26.47
CA ALA A 635 -23.82 -0.69 26.30
C ALA A 635 -24.51 0.60 25.84
N PRO A 636 -24.12 1.79 26.34
CA PRO A 636 -24.55 3.06 25.79
C PRO A 636 -24.00 3.27 24.37
N VAL A 637 -24.81 3.92 23.54
CA VAL A 637 -24.48 4.29 22.16
C VAL A 637 -24.43 5.82 22.07
N TYR A 638 -23.38 6.35 21.48
CA TYR A 638 -23.18 7.78 21.27
C TYR A 638 -23.03 8.09 19.77
N GLU A 639 -23.64 9.20 19.35
CA GLU A 639 -23.43 9.75 18.02
C GLU A 639 -22.11 10.53 18.01
N ILE A 640 -21.15 10.18 17.15
CA ILE A 640 -19.82 10.82 17.11
C ILE A 640 -19.95 12.32 16.90
N GLY A 641 -20.81 12.78 15.98
CA GLY A 641 -21.05 14.20 15.72
C GLY A 641 -21.69 14.97 16.88
N GLY A 642 -22.21 14.27 17.89
CA GLY A 642 -22.75 14.86 19.11
C GLY A 642 -21.72 15.06 20.23
N LEU A 643 -20.49 14.57 20.06
CA LEU A 643 -19.43 14.67 21.07
C LEU A 643 -18.55 15.89 20.81
N SER A 644 -18.39 16.74 21.82
CA SER A 644 -17.52 17.93 21.73
C SER A 644 -16.05 17.56 22.02
N PRO A 645 -15.07 18.29 21.49
CA PRO A 645 -13.67 18.14 21.91
C PRO A 645 -13.50 18.11 23.43
N GLY A 646 -12.65 17.20 23.92
CA GLY A 646 -12.43 16.94 25.35
C GLY A 646 -13.47 16.03 26.00
N SER A 647 -14.55 15.67 25.32
CA SER A 647 -15.49 14.63 25.80
C SER A 647 -14.76 13.30 25.94
N SER A 648 -15.06 12.55 27.00
CA SER A 648 -14.51 11.22 27.23
C SER A 648 -15.62 10.20 27.45
N VAL A 649 -15.45 9.02 26.86
CA VAL A 649 -16.37 7.89 26.95
C VAL A 649 -15.57 6.67 27.41
N VAL A 650 -15.99 6.07 28.52
CA VAL A 650 -15.38 4.83 29.06
C VAL A 650 -16.17 3.63 28.56
N GLY A 651 -15.47 2.57 28.16
CA GLY A 651 -16.11 1.34 27.70
C GLY A 651 -16.71 0.49 28.84
N PRO A 652 -17.62 -0.44 28.53
CA PRO A 652 -18.07 -0.81 27.20
C PRO A 652 -19.05 0.21 26.60
N ALA A 653 -18.78 0.69 25.39
CA ALA A 653 -19.61 1.68 24.69
C ALA A 653 -19.46 1.56 23.15
N ILE A 654 -20.45 2.07 22.42
CA ILE A 654 -20.40 2.21 20.95
C ILE A 654 -20.40 3.69 20.58
N LEU A 655 -19.44 4.10 19.76
CA LEU A 655 -19.48 5.40 19.09
C LEU A 655 -19.81 5.16 17.62
N GLU A 656 -20.89 5.75 17.12
CA GLU A 656 -21.33 5.53 15.74
C GLU A 656 -21.54 6.84 15.00
N SER A 657 -21.39 6.75 13.67
CA SER A 657 -21.73 7.78 12.70
C SER A 657 -22.38 7.12 11.50
N ASP A 658 -22.78 7.91 10.51
CA ASP A 658 -23.31 7.41 9.24
C ASP A 658 -22.31 6.54 8.46
N PHE A 659 -21.01 6.66 8.73
CA PHE A 659 -19.94 6.03 7.93
C PHE A 659 -19.09 4.99 8.67
N THR A 660 -19.07 5.02 10.01
CA THR A 660 -18.24 4.11 10.81
C THR A 660 -18.82 3.86 12.20
N THR A 661 -18.40 2.75 12.81
CA THR A 661 -18.71 2.38 14.18
C THR A 661 -17.41 2.04 14.89
N VAL A 662 -17.18 2.63 16.06
CA VAL A 662 -16.03 2.38 16.93
C VAL A 662 -16.52 1.67 18.19
N LEU A 663 -15.92 0.51 18.46
CA LEU A 663 -16.15 -0.23 19.69
C LEU A 663 -15.14 0.25 20.75
N VAL A 664 -15.64 0.71 21.89
CA VAL A 664 -14.83 1.00 23.08
C VAL A 664 -15.03 -0.16 24.04
N GLU A 665 -14.08 -1.08 24.13
CA GLU A 665 -14.21 -2.28 24.96
C GLU A 665 -14.10 -1.96 26.45
N ALA A 666 -14.46 -2.92 27.32
CA ALA A 666 -14.34 -2.75 28.76
C ALA A 666 -12.86 -2.50 29.16
N GLY A 667 -12.62 -1.42 29.90
CA GLY A 667 -11.28 -0.98 30.31
C GLY A 667 -10.62 0.02 29.36
N ASP A 668 -11.12 0.14 28.12
CA ASP A 668 -10.69 1.17 27.18
C ASP A 668 -11.43 2.49 27.46
N TRP A 669 -10.85 3.60 27.00
CA TRP A 669 -11.56 4.88 26.98
C TRP A 669 -11.23 5.69 25.72
N ALA A 670 -12.25 6.35 25.21
CA ALA A 670 -12.18 7.23 24.05
C ALA A 670 -12.24 8.70 24.50
N THR A 671 -11.44 9.56 23.88
CA THR A 671 -11.47 11.00 24.07
C THR A 671 -11.54 11.70 22.72
N ILE A 672 -12.39 12.72 22.59
CA ILE A 672 -12.44 13.53 21.37
C ILE A 672 -11.31 14.56 21.40
N ASP A 673 -10.46 14.53 20.38
CA ASP A 673 -9.33 15.45 20.26
C ASP A 673 -9.78 16.85 19.77
N PRO A 674 -8.89 17.87 19.76
CA PRO A 674 -9.22 19.22 19.32
C PRO A 674 -9.66 19.35 17.86
N HIS A 675 -9.43 18.33 17.03
CA HIS A 675 -9.78 18.29 15.61
C HIS A 675 -11.01 17.40 15.34
N GLY A 676 -11.66 16.89 16.39
CA GLY A 676 -12.86 16.07 16.32
C GLY A 676 -12.60 14.58 16.07
N GLY A 677 -11.34 14.15 16.04
CA GLY A 677 -11.00 12.73 15.99
C GLY A 677 -11.15 12.04 17.34
N ILE A 678 -11.19 10.71 17.32
CA ILE A 678 -11.28 9.88 18.51
C ILE A 678 -9.87 9.36 18.84
N GLU A 679 -9.35 9.72 20.01
CA GLU A 679 -8.23 9.04 20.63
C GLU A 679 -8.76 7.91 21.53
N LEU A 680 -8.59 6.67 21.09
CA LEU A 680 -8.91 5.47 21.86
C LEU A 680 -7.64 5.00 22.58
N LYS A 681 -7.67 4.98 23.91
CA LYS A 681 -6.64 4.33 24.73
C LYS A 681 -7.07 2.91 25.04
N VAL A 682 -6.24 1.98 24.61
CA VAL A 682 -6.48 0.54 24.69
C VAL A 682 -5.81 0.00 25.95
N SER A 683 -6.59 -0.64 26.82
CA SER A 683 -6.04 -1.36 27.96
C SER A 683 -5.30 -2.60 27.48
N LEU A 684 -4.01 -2.69 27.81
CA LEU A 684 -3.17 -3.84 27.54
C LEU A 684 -3.25 -4.91 28.63
N GLU A 685 -3.93 -4.63 29.74
CA GLU A 685 -4.18 -5.63 30.77
C GLU A 685 -5.13 -6.69 30.22
N THR A 686 -4.68 -7.93 30.18
CA THR A 686 -5.52 -9.08 29.87
C THR A 686 -6.44 -9.31 31.07
N THR A 687 -7.71 -8.93 30.95
CA THR A 687 -8.77 -9.45 31.82
C THR A 687 -8.98 -10.93 31.49
N GLY A 688 -8.06 -11.78 31.94
CA GLY A 688 -8.18 -13.22 31.80
C GLY A 688 -9.44 -13.71 32.53
N SER A 689 -10.43 -14.17 31.77
CA SER A 689 -11.28 -15.26 32.22
C SER A 689 -10.37 -16.48 32.35
N ALA A 690 -10.08 -16.89 33.58
CA ALA A 690 -9.44 -18.17 33.84
C ALA A 690 -10.47 -19.28 33.61
N ASP A 691 -10.71 -19.64 32.34
CA ASP A 691 -11.56 -20.79 32.04
C ASP A 691 -10.77 -22.10 32.10
N ALA A 692 -11.42 -23.08 32.73
CA ALA A 692 -10.88 -24.39 33.03
C ALA A 692 -10.40 -25.08 31.74
N ALA A 693 -9.15 -25.56 31.76
CA ALA A 693 -8.59 -26.38 30.70
C ALA A 693 -9.57 -27.52 30.35
N THR A 694 -10.18 -27.43 29.18
CA THR A 694 -10.89 -28.56 28.57
C THR A 694 -9.87 -29.42 27.82
N ASP A 695 -10.09 -30.73 27.78
CA ASP A 695 -9.17 -31.73 27.20
C ASP A 695 -8.98 -31.61 25.67
N ARG A 696 -9.62 -30.62 25.03
CA ARG A 696 -9.46 -30.31 23.59
C ARG A 696 -9.09 -28.83 23.45
N PRO A 697 -8.06 -28.49 22.64
CA PRO A 697 -7.74 -27.11 22.37
C PRO A 697 -8.93 -26.44 21.68
N ASP A 698 -9.35 -25.30 22.22
CA ASP A 698 -10.36 -24.43 21.63
C ASP A 698 -9.98 -24.09 20.17
N PRO A 699 -10.86 -24.32 19.16
CA PRO A 699 -10.56 -24.08 17.75
C PRO A 699 -10.13 -22.64 17.44
N VAL A 700 -10.62 -21.65 18.18
CA VAL A 700 -10.22 -20.24 18.00
C VAL A 700 -8.79 -20.04 18.50
N THR A 701 -8.50 -20.48 19.73
CA THR A 701 -7.14 -20.45 20.30
C THR A 701 -6.14 -21.19 19.41
N LEU A 702 -6.52 -22.34 18.86
CA LEU A 702 -5.66 -23.09 17.93
C LEU A 702 -5.34 -22.28 16.67
N ALA A 703 -6.34 -21.66 16.04
CA ALA A 703 -6.15 -20.82 14.86
C ALA A 703 -5.24 -19.61 15.15
N VAL A 704 -5.40 -18.98 16.32
CA VAL A 704 -4.55 -17.86 16.76
C VAL A 704 -3.09 -18.30 16.94
N VAL A 705 -2.85 -19.42 17.62
CA VAL A 705 -1.50 -19.95 17.84
C VAL A 705 -0.84 -20.38 16.53
N GLU A 706 -1.59 -21.04 15.65
CA GLU A 706 -1.12 -21.45 14.32
C GLU A 706 -0.69 -20.23 13.49
N HIS A 707 -1.55 -19.21 13.35
CA HIS A 707 -1.22 -17.99 12.60
C HIS A 707 0.03 -17.29 13.14
N ARG A 708 0.19 -17.23 14.48
CA ARG A 708 1.40 -16.65 15.12
C ARG A 708 2.67 -17.43 14.78
N LEU A 709 2.64 -18.76 14.87
CA LEU A 709 3.81 -19.60 14.59
C LEU A 709 4.18 -19.60 13.10
N GLU A 710 3.19 -19.60 12.21
CA GLU A 710 3.40 -19.42 10.78
C GLU A 710 4.03 -18.06 10.46
N SER A 711 3.58 -16.99 11.12
CA SER A 711 4.16 -15.64 10.93
C SER A 711 5.63 -15.61 11.30
N ILE A 712 6.01 -16.18 12.46
CA ILE A 712 7.42 -16.28 12.88
C ILE A 712 8.25 -17.04 11.83
N ALA A 713 7.73 -18.16 11.31
CA ALA A 713 8.44 -18.94 10.32
C ALA A 713 8.63 -18.17 8.99
N LYS A 714 7.64 -17.35 8.59
CA LYS A 714 7.71 -16.43 7.43
C LYS A 714 8.72 -15.31 7.67
N GLU A 715 8.75 -14.70 8.85
CA GLU A 715 9.74 -13.68 9.24
C GLU A 715 11.17 -14.22 9.13
N MET A 716 11.42 -15.45 9.62
CA MET A 716 12.72 -16.11 9.47
C MET A 716 13.12 -16.29 7.99
N THR A 717 12.17 -16.67 7.13
CA THR A 717 12.41 -16.82 5.68
C THR A 717 12.82 -15.49 5.07
N GLU A 718 12.11 -14.42 5.40
CA GLU A 718 12.35 -13.09 4.83
C GLU A 718 13.73 -12.53 5.22
N VAL A 719 14.11 -12.67 6.49
CA VAL A 719 15.45 -12.28 6.96
C VAL A 719 16.54 -13.07 6.24
N MET A 720 16.36 -14.39 6.08
CA MET A 720 17.30 -15.24 5.34
C MET A 720 17.44 -14.82 3.88
N LEU A 721 16.33 -14.47 3.19
CA LEU A 721 16.37 -14.00 1.80
C LEU A 721 17.14 -12.69 1.65
N ARG A 722 16.87 -11.71 2.52
CA ARG A 722 17.45 -10.38 2.45
C ARG A 722 18.94 -10.35 2.80
N THR A 723 19.39 -11.31 3.59
CA THR A 723 20.77 -11.37 4.07
C THR A 723 21.66 -12.35 3.28
N ALA A 724 21.06 -13.25 2.48
CA ALA A 724 21.77 -14.26 1.72
C ALA A 724 22.71 -13.69 0.64
N MET A 725 23.95 -14.18 0.65
CA MET A 725 24.99 -13.93 -0.36
C MET A 725 25.03 -14.99 -1.47
N SER A 726 24.30 -16.10 -1.30
CA SER A 726 24.28 -17.20 -2.27
C SER A 726 23.10 -17.09 -3.22
N GLN A 727 23.38 -17.18 -4.53
CA GLN A 727 22.37 -17.26 -5.60
C GLN A 727 21.43 -18.47 -5.45
N ILE A 728 21.89 -19.52 -4.77
CA ILE A 728 21.07 -20.69 -4.44
C ILE A 728 19.99 -20.30 -3.41
N LEU A 729 20.34 -19.46 -2.42
CA LEU A 729 19.43 -19.05 -1.36
C LEU A 729 18.50 -17.91 -1.78
N ASN A 730 18.98 -16.89 -2.48
CA ASN A 730 18.17 -15.71 -2.79
C ASN A 730 17.36 -15.84 -4.10
N SER A 731 17.98 -16.33 -5.19
CA SER A 731 17.35 -16.45 -6.50
C SER A 731 16.63 -17.79 -6.65
N SER A 732 17.29 -18.89 -6.32
CA SER A 732 16.66 -20.21 -6.39
C SER A 732 15.73 -20.47 -5.19
N ARG A 733 15.92 -19.72 -4.09
CA ARG A 733 15.21 -19.91 -2.81
C ARG A 733 15.26 -21.37 -2.34
N ASP A 734 16.44 -21.96 -2.46
CA ASP A 734 16.74 -23.33 -2.05
C ASP A 734 17.18 -23.38 -0.59
N PHE A 735 16.20 -23.15 0.29
CA PHE A 735 16.30 -23.30 1.74
C PHE A 735 14.89 -23.39 2.33
N SER A 736 14.81 -23.63 3.64
CA SER A 736 13.56 -23.53 4.39
C SER A 736 13.86 -23.15 5.83
N THR A 737 12.95 -22.39 6.43
CA THR A 737 12.95 -22.09 7.87
C THR A 737 11.77 -22.80 8.50
N ALA A 738 11.95 -23.32 9.71
CA ALA A 738 10.90 -24.04 10.42
C ALA A 738 11.04 -23.89 11.93
N ILE A 739 9.89 -24.02 12.59
CA ILE A 739 9.76 -24.23 14.02
C ILE A 739 9.47 -25.70 14.22
N LEU A 740 10.28 -26.36 15.04
CA LEU A 740 10.11 -27.75 15.43
C LEU A 740 9.78 -27.83 16.93
N ASP A 741 9.01 -28.84 17.33
CA ASP A 741 8.80 -29.14 18.76
C ASP A 741 10.00 -29.89 19.36
N ALA A 742 9.88 -30.26 20.65
CA ALA A 742 10.93 -30.99 21.37
C ALA A 742 11.22 -32.40 20.78
N ASP A 743 10.22 -33.00 20.12
CA ASP A 743 10.33 -34.28 19.43
C ASP A 743 10.79 -34.12 17.97
N CYS A 744 11.20 -32.89 17.60
CA CYS A 744 11.61 -32.48 16.27
C CYS A 744 10.50 -32.65 15.22
N GLN A 745 9.23 -32.66 15.61
CA GLN A 745 8.12 -32.62 14.66
C GLN A 745 7.93 -31.20 14.14
N LEU A 746 7.50 -31.09 12.88
CA LEU A 746 7.26 -29.81 12.24
C LEU A 746 6.02 -29.13 12.83
N VAL A 747 6.19 -27.93 13.38
CA VAL A 747 5.10 -27.12 13.94
C VAL A 747 4.66 -26.06 12.95
N ALA A 748 5.62 -25.31 12.39
CA ALA A 748 5.38 -24.30 11.38
C ALA A 748 6.57 -24.23 10.43
N GLN A 749 6.33 -23.86 9.18
CA GLN A 749 7.36 -23.70 8.16
C GLN A 749 7.16 -22.41 7.39
N GLY A 750 8.25 -21.70 7.14
CA GLY A 750 8.28 -20.62 6.17
C GLY A 750 8.16 -21.17 4.75
N GLU A 751 7.81 -20.30 3.80
CA GLU A 751 7.65 -20.72 2.42
C GLU A 751 9.02 -21.06 1.81
N GLY A 752 9.27 -22.36 1.61
CA GLY A 752 10.54 -22.90 1.13
C GLY A 752 10.34 -24.00 0.11
N ILE A 753 11.27 -24.96 0.02
CA ILE A 753 11.11 -26.09 -0.90
C ILE A 753 10.20 -27.15 -0.28
N PRO A 754 9.18 -27.64 -1.00
CA PRO A 754 8.27 -28.65 -0.47
C PRO A 754 8.93 -29.94 0.03
N VAL A 755 10.07 -30.34 -0.55
CA VAL A 755 10.81 -31.52 -0.10
C VAL A 755 11.34 -31.37 1.34
N HIS A 756 11.62 -30.13 1.77
CA HIS A 756 12.15 -29.85 3.10
C HIS A 756 11.14 -30.11 4.22
N VAL A 757 9.83 -30.07 3.93
CA VAL A 757 8.76 -30.42 4.89
C VAL A 757 9.03 -31.77 5.56
N SER A 758 9.48 -32.75 4.77
CA SER A 758 9.78 -34.10 5.27
C SER A 758 11.20 -34.27 5.83
N ALA A 759 12.15 -33.43 5.38
CA ALA A 759 13.55 -33.56 5.74
C ALA A 759 13.91 -32.78 7.01
N LEU A 760 13.23 -31.67 7.29
CA LEU A 760 13.49 -30.80 8.44
C LEU A 760 13.33 -31.53 9.79
N PRO A 761 12.30 -32.36 10.02
CA PRO A 761 12.23 -33.17 11.25
C PRO A 761 13.44 -34.09 11.44
N VAL A 762 13.91 -34.72 10.36
CA VAL A 762 15.08 -35.62 10.39
C VAL A 762 16.36 -34.83 10.68
N ALA A 763 16.51 -33.66 10.06
CA ALA A 763 17.63 -32.77 10.31
C ALA A 763 17.62 -32.24 11.76
N GLY A 764 16.47 -31.82 12.27
CA GLY A 764 16.29 -31.39 13.66
C GLY A 764 16.66 -32.48 14.65
N ALA A 765 16.17 -33.71 14.42
CA ALA A 765 16.54 -34.86 15.25
C ALA A 765 18.05 -35.13 15.21
N ALA A 766 18.69 -35.06 14.03
CA ALA A 766 20.13 -35.26 13.92
C ALA A 766 20.93 -34.17 14.67
N VAL A 767 20.50 -32.90 14.62
CA VAL A 767 21.11 -31.80 15.37
C VAL A 767 20.93 -32.02 16.88
N ARG A 768 19.70 -32.31 17.33
CA ARG A 768 19.40 -32.62 18.73
C ARG A 768 20.22 -33.80 19.23
N ASP A 769 20.32 -34.88 18.46
CA ASP A 769 21.05 -36.09 18.86
C ASP A 769 22.58 -35.85 18.87
N TYR A 770 23.09 -34.95 18.03
CA TYR A 770 24.51 -34.60 17.99
C TYR A 770 24.93 -33.67 19.15
N PHE A 771 24.16 -32.61 19.40
CA PHE A 771 24.48 -31.62 20.44
C PHE A 771 23.92 -31.98 21.81
N GLY A 772 22.85 -32.79 21.88
CA GLY A 772 22.20 -33.20 23.13
C GLY A 772 21.85 -32.00 24.01
N ASP A 773 22.27 -32.04 25.27
CA ASP A 773 22.03 -30.99 26.26
C ASP A 773 22.81 -29.69 26.00
N THR A 774 23.81 -29.70 25.10
CA THR A 774 24.63 -28.50 24.78
C THR A 774 24.09 -27.72 23.59
N ILE A 775 22.90 -28.03 23.08
CA ILE A 775 22.32 -27.32 21.92
C ILE A 775 22.06 -25.83 22.21
N SER A 776 21.95 -25.47 23.49
CA SER A 776 21.76 -24.10 23.99
C SER A 776 23.04 -23.37 24.40
N ASP A 777 24.20 -24.07 24.40
CA ASP A 777 25.53 -23.50 24.67
C ASP A 777 26.23 -23.10 23.35
#